data_AF-A0A1G1AIQ2-F1
#
_entry.id   AF-A0A1G1AIQ2-F1
#
_cell.length_a   1.000
_cell.length_b   1.000
_cell.length_c   1.000
_cell.angle_alpha   90.00
_cell.angle_beta   90.00
_cell.angle_gamma   90.00
#
_symmetry.space_group_name_H-M   'P 1'
#
loop_
_entity.id
_entity.type
_entity.pdbx_description
1 polymer ?
#
loop_
_entity_poly.entity_id
_entity_poly.type
_entity_poly.pdbx_seq_one_letter_code
_entity_poly.pdbx_strand_id
1 'polypeptide(L)'
;MTASCHKMFLKNAFIMVIVSIFCLNESAFGQANPEIKYTPLIYRDAEWYGSTFWTGPDWTRVGRDWHHPGQNTPSVRRFEAPCDGQVMVTGRVFKLHLSGDGIRAFIRHNNKEVWKTEIEGKDEKGIEPKLTLDMKKGDSLRFIVEKLGNIGCDTTGWDPIVTYSDGKLFCASKSFEDRKQGAGCWFYEMEGTGPIEPPIVTSTKPVEVVAVSPALQSALAKIAQTLAPKTEQALLSMVLEAWWREDKLDDTAKSYECAVTNHLARARVLAEDLRVKLPVELASMEQAKPESLDGWRVRYLEVRLFKREMSLRNPLLKFDELLFCKRAMPSYSHLVMQYFGWRQRGGGGLYVLSKPGYSLETRNIVGSQLPAGSYLEPRLSYDGKKILFAFVECDSKTPSPASLPVNEEGKDERYLHLYEIGVDGKGFRQLTSGTYDDMMGEYLPDGGIVFVSTRRKGYSRCFGGQFSQRWHTYTLHRADADGRNIRILSWNDVSEWFPAVSGDGQILFARWDYIDRDAVTHQNLWSCRPDGSNPMAVWGNGLPSPHCTFQVKPVPGSHKLVFIASAHHAVTAGPVCLLDTSIGLNAPEAVERVTPLIYPEAEGAHGQLPGQYLMEWYESPWPLSENYFLVAYSPYGLRSEGTHIKDPNPDNALGIYLLDRRGNRELIYRDPEIGVTTPIPVVARPMPPILASHLPENPPQNGEMMIYDVYKGLDGVPRGSIAAIRIVQIFPKTTYVANQPRIGLAGEENGRAILGTVPVESDGSARFLLPAGKKVLFQAIDKDGFARRIMRSSTYVQPGEVTSCTGCHEYGAMISRTPGNVPLAMKRPASTIEPGPFGGRPFSFVEVVQPVLDKHCVSCHGGPKSKSKRDLTATPSNGFTRSYWTLCGNKEKNMSDAQYLVPRYFQRNQIQITPADDIRSARRSKLIRMLLDPPGHNNVKLGGDDIRRLATWIDLNAIFYGVYDQEGQALQLVGQPIPMPEIQ
;
A
#
# COMPACT_ATOMS: atom_id res chain seq x y z
N MET A 1 -41.27 -12.48 39.73
CA MET A 1 -40.80 -11.08 39.63
C MET A 1 -39.28 -11.15 39.46
N THR A 2 -38.61 -10.80 38.36
CA THR A 2 -38.96 -9.93 37.24
C THR A 2 -38.10 -10.24 35.99
N ALA A 3 -38.54 -11.18 35.14
CA ALA A 3 -38.18 -11.18 33.70
C ALA A 3 -38.72 -9.92 32.98
N SER A 4 -39.65 -9.20 33.64
CA SER A 4 -40.24 -7.93 33.20
C SER A 4 -39.34 -6.70 33.44
N CYS A 5 -38.42 -6.71 34.41
CA CYS A 5 -37.54 -5.55 34.67
C CYS A 5 -36.34 -5.52 33.72
N HIS A 6 -35.79 -6.68 33.35
CA HIS A 6 -34.68 -6.76 32.40
C HIS A 6 -35.09 -6.37 30.97
N LYS A 7 -36.30 -6.74 30.53
CA LYS A 7 -36.87 -6.29 29.25
C LYS A 7 -37.15 -4.79 29.20
N MET A 8 -37.44 -4.16 30.35
CA MET A 8 -37.73 -2.73 30.43
C MET A 8 -36.46 -1.86 30.44
N PHE A 9 -35.39 -2.33 31.10
CA PHE A 9 -34.08 -1.66 31.08
C PHE A 9 -33.42 -1.70 29.69
N LEU A 10 -33.52 -2.83 28.98
CA LEU A 10 -32.98 -2.97 27.62
C LEU A 10 -33.74 -2.12 26.60
N LYS A 11 -35.09 -2.08 26.64
CA LYS A 11 -35.89 -1.17 25.80
C LYS A 11 -35.49 0.29 25.97
N ASN A 12 -35.21 0.73 27.20
CA ASN A 12 -34.81 2.10 27.48
C ASN A 12 -33.40 2.42 26.98
N ALA A 13 -32.44 1.48 27.07
CA ALA A 13 -31.10 1.64 26.51
C ALA A 13 -31.09 1.74 24.97
N PHE A 14 -32.03 1.08 24.30
CA PHE A 14 -32.15 1.11 22.85
C PHE A 14 -32.60 2.47 22.35
N ILE A 15 -33.67 2.95 22.99
CA ILE A 15 -34.16 4.30 22.80
C ILE A 15 -33.01 5.25 23.14
N MET A 16 -32.30 5.08 24.26
CA MET A 16 -31.15 5.92 24.63
C MET A 16 -29.99 5.93 23.65
N VAL A 17 -29.71 4.87 22.88
CA VAL A 17 -28.63 4.90 21.87
C VAL A 17 -29.12 5.49 20.55
N ILE A 18 -30.35 5.19 20.14
CA ILE A 18 -30.96 5.87 18.99
C ILE A 18 -31.13 7.36 19.28
N VAL A 19 -31.66 7.67 20.46
CA VAL A 19 -31.73 8.99 21.07
C VAL A 19 -30.32 9.53 21.13
N SER A 20 -29.32 8.92 21.77
CA SER A 20 -27.94 9.44 21.75
C SER A 20 -27.38 9.68 20.34
N ILE A 21 -27.68 8.85 19.34
CA ILE A 21 -27.31 9.10 17.93
C ILE A 21 -28.04 10.34 17.39
N PHE A 22 -29.34 10.51 17.69
CA PHE A 22 -30.17 11.69 17.37
C PHE A 22 -30.05 12.86 18.37
N CYS A 23 -29.30 12.68 19.46
CA CYS A 23 -29.18 13.54 20.64
C CYS A 23 -27.74 13.86 20.95
N LEU A 24 -26.82 13.49 20.06
CA LEU A 24 -25.49 14.07 19.94
C LEU A 24 -25.54 15.58 19.63
N ASN A 25 -26.64 16.26 19.98
CA ASN A 25 -26.84 17.67 19.80
C ASN A 25 -27.87 18.28 20.77
N GLU A 26 -27.62 18.23 22.09
CA GLU A 26 -27.96 19.19 23.19
C GLU A 26 -27.42 18.62 24.52
N SER A 27 -26.10 18.39 24.57
CA SER A 27 -25.29 18.67 25.77
C SER A 27 -24.23 19.74 25.51
N ALA A 28 -24.29 20.34 24.31
CA ALA A 28 -23.29 21.29 23.81
C ALA A 28 -23.89 22.63 23.38
N PHE A 29 -25.17 22.88 23.70
CA PHE A 29 -25.85 24.13 23.34
C PHE A 29 -26.83 24.60 24.43
N GLY A 30 -26.36 24.70 25.67
CA GLY A 30 -26.85 25.75 26.56
C GLY A 30 -26.22 27.06 26.11
N GLN A 31 -26.86 27.79 25.17
CA GLN A 31 -26.43 29.10 24.65
C GLN A 31 -24.91 29.36 24.76
N ALA A 32 -24.11 28.51 24.13
CA ALA A 32 -22.70 28.75 23.95
C ALA A 32 -22.48 28.84 22.44
N ASN A 33 -21.95 29.97 21.98
CA ASN A 33 -21.36 30.05 20.64
C ASN A 33 -20.55 28.77 20.39
N PRO A 34 -20.60 28.15 19.18
CA PRO A 34 -19.74 27.01 18.86
C PRO A 34 -18.34 27.35 19.36
N GLU A 35 -17.75 26.51 20.22
CA GLU A 35 -16.40 26.79 20.71
C GLU A 35 -15.49 26.86 19.49
N ILE A 36 -15.17 28.09 19.10
CA ILE A 36 -14.27 28.36 18.01
C ILE A 36 -12.93 27.78 18.47
N LYS A 37 -12.50 26.68 17.84
CA LYS A 37 -11.21 26.04 18.18
C LYS A 37 -10.10 26.86 17.54
N TYR A 38 -9.24 27.40 18.39
CA TYR A 38 -8.03 28.09 17.96
C TYR A 38 -6.84 27.15 18.11
N THR A 39 -6.15 26.88 17.01
CA THR A 39 -4.97 26.02 17.00
C THR A 39 -3.72 26.88 16.92
N PRO A 40 -2.71 26.70 17.79
CA PRO A 40 -1.46 27.45 17.69
C PRO A 40 -0.77 27.23 16.33
N LEU A 41 -0.31 28.32 15.73
CA LEU A 41 0.53 28.29 14.53
C LEU A 41 1.98 27.90 14.88
N ILE A 42 2.72 27.43 13.88
CA ILE A 42 4.12 27.00 14.04
C ILE A 42 5.07 28.06 13.49
N TYR A 43 6.10 28.43 14.24
CA TYR A 43 7.08 29.43 13.82
C TYR A 43 7.90 28.97 12.60
N ARG A 44 8.19 29.90 11.69
CA ARG A 44 9.10 29.71 10.54
C ARG A 44 10.04 30.91 10.42
N ASP A 45 11.33 30.61 10.24
CA ASP A 45 12.40 31.61 10.09
C ASP A 45 12.56 32.14 8.66
N ALA A 46 11.55 31.95 7.80
CA ALA A 46 11.54 32.49 6.45
C ALA A 46 10.91 33.89 6.45
N GLU A 47 11.44 34.81 5.64
CA GLU A 47 10.90 36.17 5.55
C GLU A 47 9.80 36.31 4.49
N TRP A 48 8.74 37.05 4.86
CA TRP A 48 7.64 37.43 3.98
C TRP A 48 7.10 38.80 4.45
N TYR A 49 6.90 39.76 3.54
CA TYR A 49 6.48 41.13 3.86
C TYR A 49 7.28 41.75 5.02
N GLY A 50 8.61 41.63 4.97
CA GLY A 50 9.53 42.32 5.90
C GLY A 50 9.63 41.72 7.31
N SER A 51 9.13 40.51 7.55
CA SER A 51 9.34 39.78 8.81
C SER A 51 9.27 38.25 8.66
N THR A 52 9.77 37.53 9.66
CA THR A 52 9.48 36.09 9.83
C THR A 52 8.01 35.87 10.20
N PHE A 53 7.51 34.62 10.14
CA PHE A 53 6.07 34.38 10.34
C PHE A 53 5.77 33.05 11.04
N TRP A 54 4.60 33.00 11.69
CA TRP A 54 3.97 31.78 12.16
C TRP A 54 3.05 31.23 11.07
N THR A 55 3.02 29.92 10.83
CA THR A 55 2.28 29.33 9.70
C THR A 55 1.48 28.07 10.05
N GLY A 56 0.38 27.88 9.32
CA GLY A 56 -0.54 26.73 9.38
C GLY A 56 -0.52 25.89 8.09
N PRO A 57 -1.45 24.93 7.92
CA PRO A 57 -1.39 23.89 6.90
C PRO A 57 -1.78 24.34 5.48
N ASP A 58 -2.47 25.47 5.34
CA ASP A 58 -3.16 25.88 4.10
C ASP A 58 -2.90 27.35 3.72
N TRP A 59 -1.65 27.80 3.87
CA TRP A 59 -1.18 29.18 3.65
C TRP A 59 -1.53 30.22 4.72
N THR A 60 -2.19 29.81 5.80
CA THR A 60 -2.42 30.69 6.97
C THR A 60 -1.11 31.13 7.57
N ARG A 61 -0.94 32.46 7.71
CA ARG A 61 0.28 33.07 8.24
C ARG A 61 -0.02 34.30 9.09
N VAL A 62 0.79 34.49 10.13
CA VAL A 62 0.83 35.73 10.92
C VAL A 62 2.28 36.17 11.06
N GLY A 63 2.61 37.32 10.47
CA GLY A 63 3.92 37.96 10.58
C GLY A 63 3.93 39.07 11.63
N ARG A 64 4.96 39.91 11.65
CA ARG A 64 5.14 40.94 12.70
C ARG A 64 3.95 41.90 12.80
N ASP A 65 3.54 42.45 11.68
CA ASP A 65 2.55 43.52 11.53
C ASP A 65 1.54 43.21 10.40
N TRP A 66 1.45 41.93 10.00
CA TRP A 66 0.58 41.46 8.93
C TRP A 66 0.03 40.05 9.15
N HIS A 67 -1.04 39.74 8.43
CA HIS A 67 -1.79 38.49 8.42
C HIS A 67 -2.01 38.00 6.99
N HIS A 68 -2.18 36.68 6.81
CA HIS A 68 -2.69 36.08 5.58
C HIS A 68 -3.63 34.92 5.94
N PRO A 69 -4.91 34.95 5.51
CA PRO A 69 -5.82 33.81 5.71
C PRO A 69 -5.38 32.61 4.89
N GLY A 70 -5.65 31.41 5.38
CA GLY A 70 -5.52 30.18 4.59
C GLY A 70 -6.77 29.87 3.80
N GLN A 71 -6.69 28.83 2.98
CA GLN A 71 -7.80 28.43 2.10
C GLN A 71 -9.07 28.09 2.89
N ASN A 72 -8.93 27.51 4.07
CA ASN A 72 -10.00 27.08 4.97
C ASN A 72 -9.79 27.55 6.42
N THR A 73 -8.65 28.14 6.77
CA THR A 73 -8.39 28.58 8.15
C THR A 73 -8.12 30.08 8.24
N PRO A 74 -8.98 30.87 8.92
CA PRO A 74 -8.69 32.27 9.22
C PRO A 74 -7.42 32.40 10.08
N SER A 75 -6.62 33.42 9.80
CA SER A 75 -5.42 33.72 10.58
C SER A 75 -5.79 34.51 11.83
N VAL A 76 -5.22 34.14 12.98
CA VAL A 76 -5.59 34.71 14.28
C VAL A 76 -4.37 35.17 15.05
N ARG A 77 -4.46 36.38 15.60
CA ARG A 77 -3.54 36.89 16.61
C ARG A 77 -4.32 37.13 17.88
N ARG A 78 -3.90 36.53 18.99
CA ARG A 78 -4.60 36.60 20.28
C ARG A 78 -3.78 37.38 21.29
N PHE A 79 -4.41 38.34 21.96
CA PHE A 79 -3.92 39.00 23.17
C PHE A 79 -4.60 38.39 24.39
N GLU A 80 -3.84 38.04 25.42
CA GLU A 80 -4.38 37.60 26.71
C GLU A 80 -4.22 38.71 27.75
N ALA A 81 -5.31 39.13 28.38
CA ALA A 81 -5.26 40.24 29.34
C ALA A 81 -4.45 39.87 30.60
N PRO A 82 -3.36 40.59 30.91
CA PRO A 82 -2.53 40.28 32.09
C PRO A 82 -3.16 40.71 33.42
N CYS A 83 -4.11 41.65 33.39
CA CYS A 83 -4.83 42.15 34.55
C CYS A 83 -6.21 42.69 34.18
N ASP A 84 -7.06 42.86 35.20
CA ASP A 84 -8.35 43.53 35.08
C ASP A 84 -8.16 45.02 34.71
N GLY A 85 -9.05 45.55 33.87
CA GLY A 85 -9.10 46.99 33.56
C GLY A 85 -9.83 47.29 32.26
N GLN A 86 -10.16 48.55 32.06
CA GLN A 86 -10.70 49.03 30.79
C GLN A 86 -9.56 49.27 29.80
N VAL A 87 -9.73 48.82 28.56
CA VAL A 87 -8.75 48.96 27.48
C VAL A 87 -9.33 49.67 26.27
N MET A 88 -8.48 50.43 25.57
CA MET A 88 -8.72 50.97 24.23
C MET A 88 -7.94 50.13 23.22
N VAL A 89 -8.63 49.54 22.25
CA VAL A 89 -8.08 48.74 21.15
C VAL A 89 -8.01 49.59 19.89
N THR A 90 -6.79 49.78 19.39
CA THR A 90 -6.46 50.47 18.13
C THR A 90 -5.54 49.59 17.28
N GLY A 91 -5.18 50.03 16.08
CA GLY A 91 -4.43 49.29 15.07
C GLY A 91 -5.23 49.19 13.77
N ARG A 92 -4.88 50.03 12.81
CA ARG A 92 -5.49 50.08 11.47
C ARG A 92 -5.31 48.74 10.72
N VAL A 93 -6.39 48.23 10.13
CA VAL A 93 -6.37 47.07 9.22
C VAL A 93 -6.54 47.52 7.78
N PHE A 94 -5.67 47.07 6.86
CA PHE A 94 -5.65 47.50 5.45
C PHE A 94 -4.99 46.44 4.54
N LYS A 95 -5.24 46.45 3.23
CA LYS A 95 -4.58 45.52 2.30
C LYS A 95 -3.13 45.95 2.03
N LEU A 96 -2.20 45.00 2.18
CA LEU A 96 -0.80 45.17 1.76
C LEU A 96 -0.57 44.74 0.31
N HIS A 97 -1.43 43.88 -0.22
CA HIS A 97 -1.40 43.45 -1.61
C HIS A 97 -2.74 43.81 -2.28
N LEU A 98 -2.71 44.69 -3.28
CA LEU A 98 -3.91 45.34 -3.83
C LEU A 98 -4.59 44.60 -4.99
N SER A 99 -4.23 43.34 -5.22
CA SER A 99 -4.70 42.53 -6.37
C SER A 99 -5.64 41.39 -5.97
N GLY A 100 -6.10 41.35 -4.72
CA GLY A 100 -7.02 40.32 -4.21
C GLY A 100 -8.49 40.69 -4.34
N ASP A 101 -9.39 39.80 -3.90
CA ASP A 101 -10.84 40.06 -3.78
C ASP A 101 -11.20 40.74 -2.44
N GLY A 102 -10.31 40.69 -1.45
CA GLY A 102 -10.47 41.37 -0.17
C GLY A 102 -10.66 40.38 0.98
N ILE A 103 -10.78 40.91 2.19
CA ILE A 103 -10.84 40.09 3.41
C ILE A 103 -11.99 40.51 4.33
N ARG A 104 -12.37 39.60 5.21
CA ARG A 104 -13.18 39.88 6.41
C ARG A 104 -12.28 39.96 7.63
N ALA A 105 -12.38 41.06 8.39
CA ALA A 105 -11.61 41.27 9.62
C ALA A 105 -12.54 41.32 10.83
N PHE A 106 -12.17 40.64 11.91
CA PHE A 106 -12.95 40.57 13.15
C PHE A 106 -12.09 40.85 14.39
N ILE A 107 -12.72 41.42 15.42
CA ILE A 107 -12.19 41.39 16.80
C ILE A 107 -13.20 40.65 17.66
N ARG A 108 -12.73 39.61 18.35
CA ARG A 108 -13.54 38.84 19.33
C ARG A 108 -12.96 39.00 20.73
N HIS A 109 -13.81 39.33 21.69
CA HIS A 109 -13.52 39.25 23.13
C HIS A 109 -14.05 37.90 23.64
N ASN A 110 -13.14 37.04 24.07
CA ASN A 110 -13.36 35.61 24.28
C ASN A 110 -13.97 34.97 23.03
N ASN A 111 -15.25 34.60 23.08
CA ASN A 111 -16.00 34.04 21.95
C ASN A 111 -17.05 35.00 21.40
N LYS A 112 -17.11 36.25 21.87
CA LYS A 112 -18.07 37.26 21.43
C LYS A 112 -17.42 38.19 20.41
N GLU A 113 -18.01 38.29 19.22
CA GLU A 113 -17.66 39.32 18.24
C GLU A 113 -18.01 40.70 18.81
N VAL A 114 -16.99 41.55 18.92
CA VAL A 114 -17.14 42.94 19.40
C VAL A 114 -16.90 43.95 18.28
N TRP A 115 -16.27 43.53 17.18
CA TRP A 115 -16.06 44.33 15.99
C TRP A 115 -15.92 43.46 14.74
N LYS A 116 -16.41 43.96 13.60
CA LYS A 116 -16.19 43.35 12.28
C LYS A 116 -16.17 44.39 11.17
N THR A 117 -15.44 44.11 10.10
CA THR A 117 -15.50 44.87 8.85
C THR A 117 -15.06 44.01 7.66
N GLU A 118 -15.40 44.44 6.45
CA GLU A 118 -14.82 43.89 5.21
C GLU A 118 -13.86 44.94 4.63
N ILE A 119 -12.68 44.50 4.18
CA ILE A 119 -11.69 45.34 3.51
C ILE A 119 -11.62 44.90 2.05
N GLU A 120 -12.01 45.79 1.14
CA GLU A 120 -11.96 45.52 -0.29
C GLU A 120 -10.53 45.27 -0.77
N GLY A 121 -10.38 44.44 -1.81
CA GLY A 121 -9.07 44.02 -2.32
C GLY A 121 -8.09 45.15 -2.69
N LYS A 122 -8.59 46.36 -2.98
CA LYS A 122 -7.79 47.55 -3.33
C LYS A 122 -7.68 48.60 -2.21
N ASP A 123 -8.21 48.32 -1.02
CA ASP A 123 -8.23 49.30 0.07
C ASP A 123 -6.90 49.35 0.85
N GLU A 124 -6.05 50.32 0.46
CA GLU A 124 -4.82 50.69 1.17
C GLU A 124 -5.05 51.68 2.33
N LYS A 125 -6.23 52.30 2.40
CA LYS A 125 -6.57 53.28 3.45
C LYS A 125 -6.94 52.56 4.73
N GLY A 126 -7.72 51.49 4.63
CA GLY A 126 -8.11 50.64 5.75
C GLY A 126 -9.03 51.30 6.77
N ILE A 127 -9.29 50.55 7.84
CA ILE A 127 -10.24 50.94 8.90
C ILE A 127 -9.55 50.83 10.26
N GLU A 128 -9.83 51.79 11.13
CA GLU A 128 -9.32 51.87 12.50
C GLU A 128 -10.42 51.45 13.48
N PRO A 129 -10.29 50.32 14.21
CA PRO A 129 -11.38 49.78 15.02
C PRO A 129 -11.85 50.68 16.18
N LYS A 130 -10.94 51.37 16.88
CA LYS A 130 -11.18 52.24 18.07
C LYS A 130 -12.25 51.72 19.04
N LEU A 131 -12.01 50.57 19.68
CA LEU A 131 -12.95 49.98 20.66
C LEU A 131 -12.51 50.17 22.10
N THR A 132 -13.43 50.59 22.96
CA THR A 132 -13.25 50.53 24.42
C THR A 132 -13.94 49.28 24.97
N LEU A 133 -13.20 48.46 25.73
CA LEU A 133 -13.69 47.20 26.30
C LEU A 133 -13.25 47.06 27.76
N ASP A 134 -14.10 46.51 28.62
CA ASP A 134 -13.69 46.09 29.96
C ASP A 134 -13.14 44.66 29.91
N MET A 135 -11.90 44.46 30.36
CA MET A 135 -11.22 43.16 30.35
C MET A 135 -10.98 42.64 31.76
N LYS A 136 -11.12 41.33 31.94
CA LYS A 136 -10.67 40.58 33.11
C LYS A 136 -9.34 39.89 32.82
N LYS A 137 -8.51 39.71 33.85
CA LYS A 137 -7.28 38.92 33.74
C LYS A 137 -7.61 37.53 33.16
N GLY A 138 -6.90 37.15 32.10
CA GLY A 138 -7.09 35.89 31.37
C GLY A 138 -8.09 35.95 30.22
N ASP A 139 -8.84 37.05 30.07
CA ASP A 139 -9.68 37.24 28.88
C ASP A 139 -8.82 37.31 27.61
N SER A 140 -9.38 36.81 26.50
CA SER A 140 -8.70 36.82 25.19
C SER A 140 -9.32 37.86 24.25
N LEU A 141 -8.50 38.70 23.62
CA LEU A 141 -8.87 39.48 22.43
C LEU A 141 -8.25 38.86 21.20
N ARG A 142 -9.06 38.47 20.22
CA ARG A 142 -8.60 37.83 18.99
C ARG A 142 -8.84 38.72 17.78
N PHE A 143 -7.77 39.00 17.06
CA PHE A 143 -7.74 39.74 15.80
C PHE A 143 -7.66 38.71 14.67
N ILE A 144 -8.72 38.62 13.87
CA ILE A 144 -8.96 37.51 12.94
C ILE A 144 -9.08 38.05 11.52
N VAL A 145 -8.36 37.45 10.57
CA VAL A 145 -8.48 37.75 9.13
C VAL A 145 -8.93 36.48 8.40
N GLU A 146 -10.10 36.57 7.76
CA GLU A 146 -10.75 35.53 6.95
C GLU A 146 -10.78 35.98 5.47
N LYS A 147 -10.67 35.04 4.54
CA LYS A 147 -10.83 35.31 3.10
C LYS A 147 -12.28 35.65 2.74
N LEU A 148 -12.51 36.39 1.65
CA LEU A 148 -13.85 36.51 1.07
C LEU A 148 -14.18 35.31 0.18
N GLY A 149 -13.58 35.23 -1.02
CA GLY A 149 -13.77 34.13 -1.95
C GLY A 149 -12.56 33.20 -2.01
N ASN A 150 -11.40 33.78 -2.34
CA ASN A 150 -10.12 33.07 -2.49
C ASN A 150 -9.03 33.73 -1.65
N ILE A 151 -7.85 33.11 -1.55
CA ILE A 151 -6.74 33.62 -0.73
C ILE A 151 -5.69 34.40 -1.54
N GLY A 152 -5.92 34.55 -2.84
CA GLY A 152 -4.98 35.18 -3.76
C GLY A 152 -4.80 36.65 -3.41
N CYS A 153 -3.56 37.04 -3.10
CA CYS A 153 -3.20 38.42 -2.78
C CYS A 153 -3.88 38.97 -1.51
N ASP A 154 -4.15 38.13 -0.51
CA ASP A 154 -4.83 38.52 0.75
C ASP A 154 -3.91 38.90 1.91
N THR A 155 -2.63 39.16 1.64
CA THR A 155 -1.75 39.72 2.67
C THR A 155 -2.33 41.06 3.15
N THR A 156 -2.52 41.16 4.46
CA THR A 156 -3.26 42.24 5.12
C THR A 156 -2.42 42.79 6.26
N GLY A 157 -2.22 44.10 6.29
CA GLY A 157 -1.50 44.78 7.36
C GLY A 157 -2.43 44.98 8.54
N TRP A 158 -2.02 44.52 9.72
CA TRP A 158 -2.75 44.74 10.97
C TRP A 158 -1.80 44.59 12.17
N ASP A 159 -1.47 45.71 12.81
CA ASP A 159 -0.66 45.76 14.03
C ASP A 159 -1.47 46.31 15.21
N PRO A 160 -2.20 45.44 15.94
CA PRO A 160 -3.08 45.87 17.00
C PRO A 160 -2.33 46.38 18.24
N ILE A 161 -2.92 47.40 18.87
CA ILE A 161 -2.44 48.04 20.10
C ILE A 161 -3.56 48.01 21.13
N VAL A 162 -3.27 47.46 22.31
CA VAL A 162 -4.18 47.42 23.47
C VAL A 162 -3.63 48.35 24.56
N THR A 163 -4.35 49.42 24.87
CA THR A 163 -3.94 50.43 25.87
C THR A 163 -4.88 50.42 27.07
N TYR A 164 -4.36 50.09 28.26
CA TYR A 164 -5.11 50.16 29.51
C TYR A 164 -5.31 51.61 29.96
N SER A 165 -6.37 51.86 30.72
CA SER A 165 -6.69 53.18 31.30
C SER A 165 -5.59 53.76 32.21
N ASP A 166 -4.71 52.90 32.75
CA ASP A 166 -3.54 53.29 33.55
C ASP A 166 -2.32 53.69 32.68
N GLY A 167 -2.46 53.66 31.35
CA GLY A 167 -1.44 54.03 30.38
C GLY A 167 -0.55 52.89 29.92
N LYS A 168 -0.69 51.65 30.46
CA LYS A 168 0.06 50.49 29.96
C LYS A 168 -0.37 50.12 28.53
N LEU A 169 0.60 49.96 27.63
CA LEU A 169 0.36 49.73 26.21
C LEU A 169 1.03 48.44 25.74
N PHE A 170 0.27 47.60 25.05
CA PHE A 170 0.72 46.35 24.43
C PHE A 170 0.55 46.46 22.92
N CYS A 171 1.66 46.55 22.19
CA CYS A 171 1.71 46.62 20.72
C CYS A 171 2.20 45.28 20.18
N ALA A 172 1.45 44.67 19.26
CA ALA A 172 1.70 43.31 18.86
C ALA A 172 3.05 43.11 18.14
N SER A 173 3.45 44.04 17.28
CA SER A 173 4.73 43.98 16.57
C SER A 173 5.95 44.05 17.49
N LYS A 174 5.89 44.77 18.62
CA LYS A 174 7.02 44.93 19.55
C LYS A 174 7.43 43.65 20.27
N SER A 175 6.49 42.73 20.48
CA SER A 175 6.76 41.45 21.16
C SER A 175 6.93 40.28 20.19
N PHE A 176 6.84 40.53 18.88
CA PHE A 176 6.98 39.49 17.86
C PHE A 176 8.43 38.97 17.74
N GLU A 177 9.42 39.82 17.99
CA GLU A 177 10.85 39.51 17.83
C GLU A 177 11.35 38.43 18.80
N ASP A 178 10.61 38.15 19.87
CA ASP A 178 10.91 37.09 20.84
C ASP A 178 10.67 35.68 20.28
N ARG A 179 9.99 35.56 19.11
CA ARG A 179 9.75 34.29 18.37
C ARG A 179 9.14 33.18 19.24
N LYS A 180 8.32 33.56 20.22
CA LYS A 180 7.74 32.65 21.23
C LYS A 180 6.26 32.97 21.46
N GLN A 181 5.44 31.92 21.57
CA GLN A 181 4.03 32.05 21.99
C GLN A 181 3.95 32.66 23.40
N GLY A 182 3.08 33.65 23.58
CA GLY A 182 2.83 34.34 24.85
C GLY A 182 3.78 35.51 25.14
N ALA A 183 4.74 35.82 24.27
CA ALA A 183 5.61 36.98 24.42
C ALA A 183 4.78 38.28 24.42
N GLY A 184 4.97 39.13 25.44
CA GLY A 184 4.16 40.34 25.61
C GLY A 184 2.64 40.10 25.70
N CYS A 185 2.23 38.91 26.13
CA CYS A 185 0.85 38.44 26.16
C CYS A 185 0.21 38.16 24.79
N TRP A 186 1.02 38.01 23.73
CA TRP A 186 0.55 37.72 22.36
C TRP A 186 0.77 36.26 21.95
N PHE A 187 -0.22 35.70 21.27
CA PHE A 187 -0.23 34.35 20.74
C PHE A 187 -0.65 34.36 19.26
N TYR A 188 -0.19 33.37 18.51
CA TYR A 188 -0.40 33.25 17.07
C TYR A 188 -1.11 31.93 16.77
N GLU A 189 -2.32 32.02 16.26
CA GLU A 189 -3.28 30.92 16.16
C GLU A 189 -3.95 30.93 14.78
N MET A 190 -4.66 29.86 14.46
CA MET A 190 -5.62 29.82 13.35
C MET A 190 -6.95 29.34 13.87
N GLU A 191 -8.01 29.90 13.30
CA GLU A 191 -9.36 29.41 13.50
C GLU A 191 -9.59 28.24 12.55
N GLY A 192 -10.10 27.13 13.06
CA GLY A 192 -10.38 25.98 12.22
C GLY A 192 -11.61 25.22 12.69
N THR A 193 -12.39 24.75 11.73
CA THR A 193 -13.29 23.59 11.91
C THR A 193 -12.45 22.32 11.73
N GLY A 194 -11.57 22.06 12.70
CA GLY A 194 -10.68 20.91 12.68
C GLY A 194 -11.36 19.61 13.08
N PRO A 195 -10.82 18.45 12.68
CA PRO A 195 -11.35 17.13 13.01
C PRO A 195 -11.39 16.91 14.52
N ILE A 196 -12.44 16.23 14.96
CA ILE A 196 -12.62 15.73 16.32
C ILE A 196 -11.38 14.90 16.66
N GLU A 197 -10.63 15.32 17.69
CA GLU A 197 -9.69 14.41 18.38
C GLU A 197 -10.49 13.18 18.80
N PRO A 198 -10.05 11.94 18.49
CA PRO A 198 -10.75 10.77 19.02
C PRO A 198 -10.73 10.89 20.54
N PRO A 199 -11.87 10.87 21.23
CA PRO A 199 -11.86 10.97 22.68
C PRO A 199 -11.06 9.78 23.21
N ILE A 200 -10.06 10.06 24.03
CA ILE A 200 -9.69 9.13 25.09
C ILE A 200 -10.95 9.04 25.95
N VAL A 201 -11.73 7.97 25.76
CA VAL A 201 -12.89 7.70 26.60
C VAL A 201 -12.37 7.22 27.96
N THR A 202 -12.07 8.18 28.83
CA THR A 202 -12.03 7.98 30.28
C THR A 202 -13.02 8.93 30.99
N SER A 203 -14.01 9.45 30.26
CA SER A 203 -15.09 10.26 30.82
C SER A 203 -16.25 9.37 31.27
N THR A 204 -16.45 9.31 32.58
CA THR A 204 -17.68 8.81 33.23
C THR A 204 -18.75 9.90 33.37
N LYS A 205 -18.76 10.94 32.52
CA LYS A 205 -19.85 11.93 32.52
C LYS A 205 -20.99 11.44 31.61
N PRO A 206 -22.24 11.39 32.11
CA PRO A 206 -23.39 11.02 31.30
C PRO A 206 -23.61 12.06 30.20
N VAL A 207 -23.89 11.58 28.99
CA VAL A 207 -24.36 12.39 27.86
C VAL A 207 -25.66 13.08 28.29
N GLU A 208 -25.74 14.40 28.14
CA GLU A 208 -26.98 15.14 28.37
C GLU A 208 -27.90 14.85 27.18
N VAL A 209 -28.97 14.10 27.46
CA VAL A 209 -29.92 13.62 26.48
C VAL A 209 -30.78 14.79 26.01
N VAL A 210 -30.63 15.22 24.75
CA VAL A 210 -31.66 16.06 24.09
C VAL A 210 -33.00 15.35 24.26
N ALA A 211 -34.01 16.07 24.67
CA ALA A 211 -35.35 15.52 24.76
C ALA A 211 -35.88 15.21 23.34
N VAL A 212 -35.70 13.97 22.90
CA VAL A 212 -36.41 13.44 21.73
C VAL A 212 -37.90 13.48 22.02
N SER A 213 -38.68 13.94 21.06
CA SER A 213 -40.13 13.97 21.21
C SER A 213 -40.61 12.56 21.62
N PRO A 214 -41.53 12.43 22.61
CA PRO A 214 -42.08 11.13 22.99
C PRO A 214 -42.68 10.37 21.79
N ALA A 215 -43.15 11.11 20.77
CA ALA A 215 -43.61 10.59 19.50
C ALA A 215 -42.48 9.89 18.72
N LEU A 216 -41.31 10.52 18.58
CA LEU A 216 -40.15 9.92 17.91
C LEU A 216 -39.62 8.72 18.72
N GLN A 217 -39.51 8.80 20.06
CA GLN A 217 -39.09 7.63 20.87
C GLN A 217 -40.03 6.41 20.69
N SER A 218 -41.34 6.65 20.68
CA SER A 218 -42.35 5.61 20.46
C SER A 218 -42.28 5.04 19.04
N ALA A 219 -42.12 5.89 18.02
CA ALA A 219 -41.97 5.47 16.63
C ALA A 219 -40.72 4.60 16.44
N LEU A 220 -39.57 5.03 16.97
CA LEU A 220 -38.30 4.30 16.90
C LEU A 220 -38.36 2.92 17.58
N ALA A 221 -38.96 2.87 18.77
CA ALA A 221 -39.13 1.62 19.50
C ALA A 221 -40.02 0.62 18.75
N LYS A 222 -41.04 1.11 18.03
CA LYS A 222 -41.94 0.29 17.22
C LYS A 222 -41.25 -0.18 15.94
N ILE A 223 -40.54 0.71 15.24
CA ILE A 223 -39.87 0.43 13.97
C ILE A 223 -38.79 -0.64 14.15
N ALA A 224 -37.93 -0.52 15.17
CA ALA A 224 -36.87 -1.51 15.38
C ALA A 224 -37.39 -2.90 15.75
N GLN A 225 -38.43 -2.97 16.59
CA GLN A 225 -39.08 -4.24 16.94
C GLN A 225 -39.80 -4.89 15.76
N THR A 226 -40.15 -4.13 14.71
CA THR A 226 -40.91 -4.65 13.57
C THR A 226 -40.02 -4.95 12.37
N LEU A 227 -39.04 -4.08 12.09
CA LEU A 227 -38.23 -4.12 10.88
C LEU A 227 -36.85 -4.75 11.08
N ALA A 228 -36.35 -4.91 12.31
CA ALA A 228 -35.14 -5.71 12.56
C ALA A 228 -35.28 -6.58 13.82
N PRO A 229 -36.41 -7.28 14.03
CA PRO A 229 -36.73 -7.98 15.28
C PRO A 229 -35.69 -9.02 15.71
N LYS A 230 -34.91 -9.51 14.75
CA LYS A 230 -33.91 -10.55 14.95
C LYS A 230 -32.53 -10.01 15.27
N THR A 231 -32.27 -8.71 15.04
CA THR A 231 -30.97 -8.11 15.30
C THR A 231 -30.85 -7.76 16.78
N GLU A 232 -29.81 -8.25 17.43
CA GLU A 232 -29.47 -7.87 18.80
C GLU A 232 -29.32 -6.36 18.92
N GLN A 233 -29.85 -5.84 20.02
CA GLN A 233 -29.95 -4.42 20.26
C GLN A 233 -28.60 -3.70 20.20
N ALA A 234 -27.56 -4.29 20.80
CA ALA A 234 -26.22 -3.71 20.81
C ALA A 234 -25.58 -3.68 19.41
N LEU A 235 -25.79 -4.74 18.61
CA LEU A 235 -25.36 -4.73 17.21
C LEU A 235 -26.13 -3.68 16.40
N LEU A 236 -27.45 -3.59 16.60
CA LEU A 236 -28.27 -2.61 15.90
C LEU A 236 -27.82 -1.18 16.19
N SER A 237 -27.42 -0.86 17.43
CA SER A 237 -26.81 0.43 17.75
C SER A 237 -25.55 0.73 16.93
N MET A 238 -24.64 -0.24 16.79
CA MET A 238 -23.43 -0.08 15.98
C MET A 238 -23.75 0.08 14.48
N VAL A 239 -24.78 -0.61 14.00
CA VAL A 239 -25.27 -0.50 12.62
C VAL A 239 -25.77 0.91 12.34
N LEU A 240 -26.58 1.48 13.25
CA LEU A 240 -27.10 2.83 13.12
C LEU A 240 -25.99 3.88 13.09
N GLU A 241 -24.99 3.75 13.96
CA GLU A 241 -23.82 4.63 13.95
C GLU A 241 -23.03 4.54 12.63
N ALA A 242 -22.85 3.32 12.11
CA ALA A 242 -22.18 3.10 10.83
C ALA A 242 -22.94 3.75 9.66
N TRP A 243 -24.28 3.64 9.65
CA TRP A 243 -25.12 4.27 8.64
C TRP A 243 -25.07 5.79 8.70
N TRP A 244 -25.18 6.36 9.91
CA TRP A 244 -25.08 7.80 10.12
C TRP A 244 -23.77 8.37 9.56
N ARG A 245 -22.66 7.67 9.84
CA ARG A 245 -21.32 8.03 9.38
C ARG A 245 -21.18 7.89 7.86
N GLU A 246 -21.67 6.80 7.29
CA GLU A 246 -21.66 6.54 5.84
C GLU A 246 -22.41 7.63 5.08
N ASP A 247 -23.60 7.99 5.56
CA ASP A 247 -24.50 8.92 4.90
C ASP A 247 -24.17 10.40 5.21
N LYS A 248 -23.19 10.64 6.10
CA LYS A 248 -22.69 11.96 6.52
C LYS A 248 -23.81 12.88 6.97
N LEU A 249 -24.72 12.34 7.78
CA LEU A 249 -25.87 13.09 8.27
C LEU A 249 -25.41 14.20 9.23
N ASP A 250 -25.95 15.40 9.02
CA ASP A 250 -25.75 16.60 9.84
C ASP A 250 -27.01 16.94 10.66
N ASP A 251 -27.94 15.98 10.73
CA ASP A 251 -29.23 16.09 11.42
C ASP A 251 -30.16 17.20 10.91
N THR A 252 -30.04 17.55 9.62
CA THR A 252 -30.96 18.46 8.93
C THR A 252 -31.95 17.68 8.05
N ALA A 253 -33.16 18.20 7.84
CA ALA A 253 -34.15 17.57 6.95
C ALA A 253 -33.59 17.31 5.55
N LYS A 254 -32.71 18.21 5.07
CA LYS A 254 -32.06 18.11 3.75
C LYS A 254 -31.09 16.92 3.67
N SER A 255 -30.28 16.66 4.70
CA SER A 255 -29.36 15.52 4.68
C SER A 255 -30.13 14.19 4.74
N TYR A 256 -31.18 14.10 5.54
CA TYR A 256 -32.07 12.92 5.55
C TYR A 256 -32.83 12.74 4.24
N GLU A 257 -33.37 13.80 3.63
CA GLU A 257 -34.07 13.70 2.34
C GLU A 257 -33.13 13.15 1.25
N CYS A 258 -31.90 13.65 1.20
CA CYS A 258 -30.87 13.14 0.29
C CYS A 258 -30.57 11.65 0.54
N ALA A 259 -30.35 11.28 1.81
CA ALA A 259 -30.05 9.90 2.19
C ALA A 259 -31.22 8.94 1.90
N VAL A 260 -32.45 9.31 2.27
CA VAL A 260 -33.67 8.55 1.97
C VAL A 260 -33.82 8.32 0.47
N THR A 261 -33.67 9.38 -0.33
CA THR A 261 -33.81 9.29 -1.79
C THR A 261 -32.78 8.33 -2.38
N ASN A 262 -31.51 8.45 -1.96
CA ASN A 262 -30.44 7.53 -2.36
C ASN A 262 -30.75 6.08 -1.94
N HIS A 263 -31.22 5.85 -0.72
CA HIS A 263 -31.48 4.49 -0.24
C HIS A 263 -32.75 3.85 -0.80
N LEU A 264 -33.79 4.61 -1.13
CA LEU A 264 -34.94 4.09 -1.87
C LEU A 264 -34.50 3.60 -3.26
N ALA A 265 -33.68 4.40 -3.97
CA ALA A 265 -33.14 4.00 -5.26
C ALA A 265 -32.28 2.72 -5.14
N ARG A 266 -31.38 2.65 -4.15
CA ARG A 266 -30.56 1.45 -3.91
C ARG A 266 -31.38 0.24 -3.48
N ALA A 267 -32.46 0.43 -2.71
CA ALA A 267 -33.33 -0.66 -2.28
C ALA A 267 -34.08 -1.29 -3.47
N ARG A 268 -34.49 -0.49 -4.46
CA ARG A 268 -35.07 -1.02 -5.71
C ARG A 268 -34.07 -1.91 -6.46
N VAL A 269 -32.86 -1.42 -6.66
CA VAL A 269 -31.79 -2.17 -7.34
C VAL A 269 -31.46 -3.45 -6.56
N LEU A 270 -31.37 -3.37 -5.23
CA LEU A 270 -31.16 -4.54 -4.38
C LEU A 270 -32.32 -5.55 -4.49
N ALA A 271 -33.57 -5.08 -4.54
CA ALA A 271 -34.74 -5.95 -4.72
C ALA A 271 -34.67 -6.71 -6.05
N GLU A 272 -34.31 -6.01 -7.11
CA GLU A 272 -34.12 -6.59 -8.44
C GLU A 272 -32.98 -7.61 -8.47
N ASP A 273 -31.80 -7.25 -7.94
CA ASP A 273 -30.63 -8.12 -7.87
C ASP A 273 -30.92 -9.41 -7.07
N LEU A 274 -31.65 -9.30 -5.95
CA LEU A 274 -32.07 -10.44 -5.13
C LEU A 274 -33.32 -11.15 -5.63
N ARG A 275 -33.97 -10.64 -6.69
CA ARG A 275 -35.25 -11.14 -7.24
C ARG A 275 -36.35 -11.24 -6.19
N VAL A 276 -36.42 -10.26 -5.30
CA VAL A 276 -37.47 -10.12 -4.28
C VAL A 276 -38.36 -8.92 -4.59
N LYS A 277 -39.63 -8.97 -4.18
CA LYS A 277 -40.51 -7.80 -4.32
C LYS A 277 -40.11 -6.72 -3.32
N LEU A 278 -40.03 -5.48 -3.78
CA LEU A 278 -39.89 -4.33 -2.90
C LEU A 278 -41.11 -4.27 -1.95
N PRO A 279 -40.93 -4.07 -0.63
CA PRO A 279 -42.06 -3.89 0.28
C PRO A 279 -42.98 -2.75 -0.17
N VAL A 280 -44.30 -2.97 -0.09
CA VAL A 280 -45.32 -1.99 -0.54
C VAL A 280 -45.15 -0.67 0.20
N GLU A 281 -44.82 -0.75 1.49
CA GLU A 281 -44.50 0.38 2.35
C GLU A 281 -43.36 1.19 1.75
N LEU A 282 -42.26 0.56 1.35
CA LEU A 282 -41.11 1.24 0.77
C LEU A 282 -41.45 1.93 -0.56
N ALA A 283 -42.23 1.25 -1.41
CA ALA A 283 -42.67 1.81 -2.69
C ALA A 283 -43.55 3.06 -2.50
N SER A 284 -44.38 3.08 -1.44
CA SER A 284 -45.26 4.22 -1.14
C SER A 284 -44.52 5.44 -0.57
N MET A 285 -43.34 5.26 0.05
CA MET A 285 -42.57 6.32 0.70
C MET A 285 -42.05 7.39 -0.26
N GLU A 286 -42.02 7.09 -1.56
CA GLU A 286 -41.55 8.01 -2.60
C GLU A 286 -42.56 9.11 -2.93
N GLN A 287 -43.84 8.87 -2.62
CA GLN A 287 -44.94 9.77 -2.98
C GLN A 287 -45.27 10.77 -1.85
N ALA A 288 -44.88 10.46 -0.61
CA ALA A 288 -45.21 11.26 0.56
C ALA A 288 -43.94 11.76 1.26
N LYS A 289 -43.70 13.07 1.22
CA LYS A 289 -42.58 13.72 1.91
C LYS A 289 -42.94 14.02 3.37
N PRO A 290 -42.10 13.65 4.35
CA PRO A 290 -42.26 14.11 5.72
C PRO A 290 -42.23 15.64 5.84
N GLU A 291 -43.10 16.19 6.68
CA GLU A 291 -43.20 17.65 6.93
C GLU A 291 -42.30 18.13 8.07
N SER A 292 -41.71 17.21 8.84
CA SER A 292 -40.88 17.52 10.02
C SER A 292 -39.56 16.77 10.00
N LEU A 293 -38.57 17.29 10.74
CA LEU A 293 -37.28 16.62 10.93
C LEU A 293 -37.45 15.24 11.57
N ASP A 294 -38.30 15.10 12.59
CA ASP A 294 -38.63 13.82 13.21
C ASP A 294 -39.24 12.82 12.21
N GLY A 295 -40.09 13.31 11.29
CA GLY A 295 -40.63 12.49 10.21
C GLY A 295 -39.54 12.01 9.24
N TRP A 296 -38.56 12.86 8.94
CA TRP A 296 -37.40 12.49 8.12
C TRP A 296 -36.48 11.48 8.81
N ARG A 297 -36.21 11.65 10.12
CA ARG A 297 -35.46 10.67 10.94
C ARG A 297 -36.11 9.30 10.92
N VAL A 298 -37.43 9.25 11.13
CA VAL A 298 -38.23 8.03 11.06
C VAL A 298 -38.12 7.40 9.68
N ARG A 299 -38.37 8.17 8.62
CA ARG A 299 -38.34 7.68 7.24
C ARG A 299 -36.97 7.10 6.86
N TYR A 300 -35.90 7.78 7.24
CA TYR A 300 -34.54 7.29 7.02
C TYR A 300 -34.31 5.91 7.62
N LEU A 301 -34.73 5.72 8.88
CA LEU A 301 -34.59 4.44 9.56
C LEU A 301 -35.46 3.35 8.95
N GLU A 302 -36.71 3.65 8.59
CA GLU A 302 -37.57 2.69 7.91
C GLU A 302 -36.88 2.16 6.65
N VAL A 303 -36.42 3.06 5.77
CA VAL A 303 -35.77 2.69 4.51
C VAL A 303 -34.48 1.88 4.74
N ARG A 304 -33.59 2.33 5.65
CA ARG A 304 -32.36 1.59 5.94
C ARG A 304 -32.63 0.21 6.56
N LEU A 305 -33.59 0.10 7.49
CA LEU A 305 -33.93 -1.18 8.14
C LEU A 305 -34.56 -2.18 7.16
N PHE A 306 -35.45 -1.73 6.29
CA PHE A 306 -35.97 -2.58 5.22
C PHE A 306 -34.84 -3.04 4.28
N LYS A 307 -33.94 -2.13 3.87
CA LYS A 307 -32.78 -2.49 3.05
C LYS A 307 -31.88 -3.50 3.75
N ARG A 308 -31.64 -3.34 5.06
CA ARG A 308 -30.89 -4.29 5.89
C ARG A 308 -31.54 -5.66 5.91
N GLU A 309 -32.83 -5.74 6.18
CA GLU A 309 -33.54 -7.03 6.18
C GLU A 309 -33.45 -7.72 4.82
N MET A 310 -33.58 -6.97 3.72
CA MET A 310 -33.39 -7.52 2.39
C MET A 310 -31.95 -8.02 2.18
N SER A 311 -30.95 -7.22 2.54
CA SER A 311 -29.53 -7.59 2.47
C SER A 311 -29.21 -8.85 3.27
N LEU A 312 -29.70 -8.96 4.51
CA LEU A 312 -29.44 -10.11 5.39
C LEU A 312 -30.22 -11.37 4.98
N ARG A 313 -31.33 -11.21 4.23
CA ARG A 313 -32.05 -12.32 3.61
C ARG A 313 -31.45 -12.75 2.26
N ASN A 314 -30.34 -12.15 1.84
CA ASN A 314 -29.64 -12.56 0.64
C ASN A 314 -29.37 -14.08 0.70
N PRO A 315 -29.84 -14.88 -0.28
CA PRO A 315 -29.64 -16.33 -0.28
C PRO A 315 -28.18 -16.78 -0.21
N LEU A 316 -27.23 -15.90 -0.55
CA LEU A 316 -25.80 -16.13 -0.43
C LEU A 316 -25.27 -16.04 1.02
N LEU A 317 -26.08 -15.54 1.96
CA LEU A 317 -25.80 -15.52 3.40
C LEU A 317 -26.45 -16.71 4.15
N LYS A 318 -26.76 -17.81 3.46
CA LYS A 318 -27.31 -19.03 4.05
C LYS A 318 -26.25 -19.86 4.77
N PHE A 319 -25.62 -19.29 5.79
CA PHE A 319 -24.72 -19.96 6.72
C PHE A 319 -24.99 -19.44 8.14
N ASP A 320 -24.93 -20.34 9.12
CA ASP A 320 -25.26 -20.00 10.51
C ASP A 320 -24.09 -19.40 11.29
N GLU A 321 -22.87 -19.65 10.81
CA GLU A 321 -21.63 -19.33 11.49
C GLU A 321 -20.61 -18.67 10.53
N LEU A 322 -19.89 -17.67 11.04
CA LEU A 322 -18.82 -16.97 10.32
C LEU A 322 -17.53 -16.99 11.14
N LEU A 323 -16.46 -17.59 10.61
CA LEU A 323 -15.11 -17.53 11.15
C LEU A 323 -14.48 -16.18 10.81
N PHE A 324 -13.74 -15.61 11.76
CA PHE A 324 -12.99 -14.38 11.57
C PHE A 324 -11.82 -14.26 12.54
N CYS A 325 -10.94 -13.30 12.28
CA CYS A 325 -9.77 -12.99 13.12
C CYS A 325 -9.97 -11.65 13.83
N LYS A 326 -9.71 -11.61 15.14
CA LYS A 326 -9.49 -10.36 15.90
C LYS A 326 -8.00 -10.14 16.04
N ARG A 327 -7.51 -8.94 15.76
CA ARG A 327 -6.06 -8.62 15.84
C ARG A 327 -5.83 -7.13 16.08
N ALA A 328 -4.85 -6.81 16.91
CA ALA A 328 -4.34 -5.45 17.01
C ALA A 328 -3.60 -5.03 15.72
N MET A 329 -3.49 -3.73 15.48
CA MET A 329 -2.67 -3.23 14.39
C MET A 329 -1.19 -3.53 14.65
N PRO A 330 -0.41 -3.90 13.61
CA PRO A 330 1.01 -4.14 13.75
C PRO A 330 1.73 -2.87 14.22
N SER A 331 2.92 -3.02 14.81
CA SER A 331 3.69 -1.85 15.27
C SER A 331 4.29 -1.01 14.14
N TYR A 332 4.11 -1.42 12.89
CA TYR A 332 4.60 -0.73 11.70
C TYR A 332 3.66 -0.93 10.51
N SER A 333 3.39 0.13 9.76
CA SER A 333 2.48 0.13 8.60
C SER A 333 3.29 0.08 7.30
N HIS A 334 3.62 -1.11 6.82
CA HIS A 334 4.30 -1.31 5.53
C HIS A 334 3.97 -2.69 5.00
N LEU A 335 3.79 -2.84 3.68
CA LEU A 335 3.26 -4.05 3.05
C LEU A 335 4.02 -5.32 3.49
N VAL A 336 5.33 -5.20 3.73
CA VAL A 336 6.21 -6.29 4.16
C VAL A 336 6.30 -6.40 5.68
N MET A 337 6.53 -5.29 6.38
CA MET A 337 6.92 -5.31 7.81
C MET A 337 5.77 -5.72 8.71
N GLN A 338 4.54 -5.42 8.31
CA GLN A 338 3.34 -5.77 9.05
C GLN A 338 3.19 -7.28 9.29
N TYR A 339 3.96 -8.11 8.58
CA TYR A 339 3.86 -9.57 8.63
C TYR A 339 5.03 -10.25 9.34
N PHE A 340 6.06 -9.54 9.79
CA PHE A 340 7.07 -10.19 10.62
C PHE A 340 6.54 -10.45 12.03
N GLY A 341 6.85 -11.62 12.59
CA GLY A 341 6.43 -11.99 13.95
C GLY A 341 6.86 -10.95 15.00
N TRP A 342 8.06 -10.41 14.86
CA TRP A 342 8.60 -9.39 15.75
C TRP A 342 7.93 -8.02 15.66
N ARG A 343 7.17 -7.74 14.60
CA ARG A 343 6.32 -6.54 14.46
C ARG A 343 4.89 -6.71 14.98
N GLN A 344 4.52 -7.94 15.34
CA GLN A 344 3.19 -8.20 15.86
C GLN A 344 3.02 -7.69 17.30
N ARG A 345 1.80 -7.24 17.60
CA ARG A 345 1.35 -6.88 18.95
C ARG A 345 0.34 -7.92 19.43
N GLY A 346 0.40 -8.25 20.71
CA GLY A 346 -0.52 -9.22 21.31
C GLY A 346 -1.95 -8.70 21.39
N GLY A 347 -2.93 -9.58 21.24
CA GLY A 347 -4.34 -9.28 21.39
C GLY A 347 -5.20 -9.88 20.28
N GLY A 348 -6.41 -10.32 20.65
CA GLY A 348 -7.36 -10.93 19.73
C GLY A 348 -7.32 -12.46 19.73
N GLY A 349 -7.58 -13.07 18.58
CA GLY A 349 -7.79 -14.52 18.47
C GLY A 349 -8.62 -14.91 17.24
N LEU A 350 -8.91 -16.20 17.13
CA LEU A 350 -9.82 -16.74 16.13
C LEU A 350 -11.20 -16.97 16.75
N TYR A 351 -12.23 -16.44 16.09
CA TYR A 351 -13.59 -16.46 16.60
C TYR A 351 -14.57 -16.95 15.55
N VAL A 352 -15.62 -17.62 16.01
CA VAL A 352 -16.81 -17.89 15.21
C VAL A 352 -17.96 -17.03 15.73
N LEU A 353 -18.61 -16.30 14.82
CA LEU A 353 -19.81 -15.49 15.04
C LEU A 353 -21.05 -16.33 14.77
N SER A 354 -21.96 -16.41 15.73
CA SER A 354 -23.29 -16.99 15.56
C SER A 354 -24.22 -16.01 14.86
N LYS A 355 -25.07 -16.48 13.94
CA LYS A 355 -26.09 -15.68 13.23
C LYS A 355 -25.55 -14.33 12.71
N PRO A 356 -24.61 -14.35 11.74
CA PRO A 356 -23.95 -13.15 11.24
C PRO A 356 -24.92 -12.04 10.83
N GLY A 357 -24.69 -10.82 11.29
CA GLY A 357 -25.58 -9.68 11.04
C GLY A 357 -26.79 -9.59 11.98
N TYR A 358 -27.00 -10.58 12.84
CA TYR A 358 -28.08 -10.59 13.81
C TYR A 358 -27.62 -10.66 15.27
N SER A 359 -26.42 -11.16 15.56
CA SER A 359 -25.93 -11.35 16.93
C SER A 359 -24.49 -10.84 17.13
N LEU A 360 -24.12 -10.54 18.37
CA LEU A 360 -22.73 -10.33 18.81
C LEU A 360 -22.11 -11.57 19.47
N GLU A 361 -22.87 -12.67 19.59
CA GLU A 361 -22.41 -13.91 20.22
C GLU A 361 -21.25 -14.51 19.43
N THR A 362 -20.10 -14.61 20.09
CA THR A 362 -18.89 -15.16 19.50
C THR A 362 -18.26 -16.21 20.38
N ARG A 363 -17.65 -17.21 19.75
CA ARG A 363 -16.90 -18.28 20.41
C ARG A 363 -15.43 -18.18 20.03
N ASN A 364 -14.55 -18.04 21.03
CA ASN A 364 -13.10 -18.14 20.83
C ASN A 364 -12.72 -19.61 20.57
N ILE A 365 -12.12 -19.89 19.41
CA ILE A 365 -11.82 -21.25 18.96
C ILE A 365 -10.57 -21.81 19.64
N VAL A 366 -9.56 -20.97 19.83
CA VAL A 366 -8.28 -21.39 20.42
C VAL A 366 -8.36 -21.40 21.95
N GLY A 367 -9.13 -20.47 22.53
CA GLY A 367 -9.27 -20.34 23.98
C GLY A 367 -7.93 -20.02 24.64
N SER A 368 -7.54 -20.81 25.64
CA SER A 368 -6.28 -20.66 26.39
C SER A 368 -5.17 -21.59 25.91
N GLN A 369 -5.30 -22.21 24.72
CA GLN A 369 -4.32 -23.18 24.20
C GLN A 369 -3.01 -22.55 23.72
N LEU A 370 -3.02 -21.24 23.47
CA LEU A 370 -1.86 -20.45 23.08
C LEU A 370 -1.67 -19.27 24.06
N PRO A 371 -0.43 -18.80 24.25
CA PRO A 371 -0.16 -17.59 25.02
C PRO A 371 -0.73 -16.35 24.33
N ALA A 372 -0.62 -15.20 25.00
CA ALA A 372 -0.98 -13.93 24.40
C ALA A 372 -0.12 -13.69 23.15
N GLY A 373 -0.76 -13.36 22.03
CA GLY A 373 -0.08 -13.30 20.75
C GLY A 373 -0.92 -12.68 19.66
N SER A 374 -0.46 -12.83 18.44
CA SER A 374 -1.10 -12.33 17.23
C SER A 374 -1.39 -13.48 16.28
N TYR A 375 -2.57 -13.45 15.67
CA TYR A 375 -3.06 -14.45 14.72
C TYR A 375 -3.12 -13.84 13.33
N LEU A 376 -2.78 -14.61 12.30
CA LEU A 376 -2.72 -14.12 10.93
C LEU A 376 -3.42 -15.07 9.96
N GLU A 377 -4.25 -14.49 9.08
CA GLU A 377 -4.73 -15.10 7.83
C GLU A 377 -5.28 -16.53 8.01
N PRO A 378 -6.31 -16.75 8.85
CA PRO A 378 -6.91 -18.06 8.96
C PRO A 378 -7.48 -18.55 7.62
N ARG A 379 -7.49 -19.86 7.41
CA ARG A 379 -8.11 -20.55 6.28
C ARG A 379 -8.94 -21.72 6.74
N LEU A 380 -10.10 -21.88 6.13
CA LEU A 380 -10.99 -23.01 6.37
C LEU A 380 -10.73 -24.10 5.31
N SER A 381 -10.56 -25.33 5.79
CA SER A 381 -10.50 -26.53 4.95
C SER A 381 -11.77 -26.70 4.10
N TYR A 382 -11.67 -27.41 2.97
CA TYR A 382 -12.78 -27.54 2.02
C TYR A 382 -14.02 -28.22 2.61
N ASP A 383 -13.84 -29.12 3.58
CA ASP A 383 -14.96 -29.77 4.28
C ASP A 383 -15.60 -28.91 5.38
N GLY A 384 -15.03 -27.72 5.65
CA GLY A 384 -15.53 -26.78 6.64
C GLY A 384 -15.19 -27.15 8.10
N LYS A 385 -14.27 -28.10 8.36
CA LYS A 385 -14.08 -28.65 9.72
C LYS A 385 -12.80 -28.22 10.41
N LYS A 386 -11.75 -27.87 9.66
CA LYS A 386 -10.43 -27.49 10.18
C LYS A 386 -10.01 -26.09 9.74
N ILE A 387 -9.26 -25.42 10.60
CA ILE A 387 -8.75 -24.06 10.43
C ILE A 387 -7.22 -24.12 10.46
N LEU A 388 -6.58 -23.63 9.40
CA LEU A 388 -5.13 -23.38 9.32
C LEU A 388 -4.89 -21.89 9.57
N PHE A 389 -3.89 -21.53 10.37
CA PHE A 389 -3.56 -20.12 10.65
C PHE A 389 -2.10 -19.97 11.04
N ALA A 390 -1.59 -18.74 11.01
CA ALA A 390 -0.28 -18.43 11.58
C ALA A 390 -0.42 -17.72 12.93
N PHE A 391 0.49 -18.00 13.86
CA PHE A 391 0.51 -17.40 15.19
C PHE A 391 1.93 -17.07 15.64
N VAL A 392 2.06 -15.99 16.40
CA VAL A 392 3.28 -15.63 17.11
C VAL A 392 2.94 -15.15 18.52
N GLU A 393 3.72 -15.61 19.48
CA GLU A 393 3.65 -15.11 20.86
C GLU A 393 4.14 -13.66 20.94
N CYS A 394 3.46 -12.86 21.74
CA CYS A 394 3.75 -11.44 21.90
C CYS A 394 4.00 -11.03 23.34
N ASP A 395 5.17 -10.44 23.54
CA ASP A 395 5.46 -9.68 24.75
C ASP A 395 4.66 -8.38 24.82
N SER A 396 4.69 -7.74 25.99
CA SER A 396 4.07 -6.44 26.23
C SER A 396 4.63 -5.30 25.35
N LYS A 397 5.81 -5.47 24.75
CA LYS A 397 6.46 -4.49 23.87
C LYS A 397 7.05 -5.18 22.66
N THR A 398 6.93 -4.54 21.49
CA THR A 398 7.61 -5.03 20.29
C THR A 398 9.11 -4.72 20.36
N PRO A 399 9.99 -5.69 20.04
CA PRO A 399 11.44 -5.48 20.07
C PRO A 399 11.89 -4.44 19.04
N SER A 400 13.02 -3.79 19.33
CA SER A 400 13.70 -2.92 18.37
C SER A 400 14.33 -3.77 17.26
N PRO A 401 14.29 -3.34 15.99
CA PRO A 401 14.97 -4.05 14.90
C PRO A 401 16.46 -4.29 15.17
N ALA A 402 17.13 -3.32 15.82
CA ALA A 402 18.55 -3.38 16.10
C ALA A 402 18.93 -4.34 17.26
N SER A 403 17.96 -4.75 18.09
CA SER A 403 18.21 -5.69 19.18
C SER A 403 17.97 -7.16 18.81
N LEU A 404 17.47 -7.42 17.60
CA LEU A 404 17.18 -8.78 17.14
C LEU A 404 18.47 -9.42 16.59
N PRO A 405 18.81 -10.65 17.03
CA PRO A 405 19.89 -11.41 16.40
C PRO A 405 19.50 -11.82 14.98
N VAL A 406 20.50 -12.13 14.16
CA VAL A 406 20.31 -12.84 12.88
C VAL A 406 19.65 -14.20 13.13
N ASN A 407 18.98 -14.77 12.13
CA ASN A 407 18.19 -16.00 12.30
C ASN A 407 19.03 -17.18 12.82
N GLU A 408 20.28 -17.29 12.40
CA GLU A 408 21.22 -18.36 12.77
C GLU A 408 21.69 -18.29 14.24
N GLU A 409 21.66 -17.10 14.85
CA GLU A 409 22.07 -16.87 16.25
C GLU A 409 20.86 -16.71 17.20
N GLY A 410 19.67 -16.54 16.63
CA GLY A 410 18.44 -16.32 17.37
C GLY A 410 17.82 -17.59 17.96
N LYS A 411 16.92 -17.38 18.93
CA LYS A 411 16.00 -18.41 19.42
C LYS A 411 14.74 -18.43 18.57
N ASP A 412 13.96 -19.50 18.69
CA ASP A 412 12.61 -19.59 18.13
C ASP A 412 11.64 -18.68 18.91
N GLU A 413 11.81 -17.37 18.74
CA GLU A 413 11.03 -16.33 19.40
C GLU A 413 10.68 -15.23 18.39
N ARG A 414 9.43 -14.77 18.47
CA ARG A 414 8.93 -13.67 17.63
C ARG A 414 8.99 -13.99 16.14
N TYR A 415 8.77 -15.26 15.77
CA TYR A 415 8.52 -15.74 14.41
C TYR A 415 7.09 -16.26 14.33
N LEU A 416 6.40 -15.98 13.21
CA LEU A 416 5.11 -16.63 12.94
C LEU A 416 5.32 -18.11 12.60
N HIS A 417 4.49 -18.97 13.18
CA HIS A 417 4.41 -20.39 12.86
C HIS A 417 3.01 -20.80 12.45
N LEU A 418 2.89 -21.87 11.67
CA LEU A 418 1.61 -22.41 11.24
C LEU A 418 1.04 -23.37 12.28
N TYR A 419 -0.27 -23.28 12.49
CA TYR A 419 -1.05 -24.12 13.40
C TYR A 419 -2.34 -24.57 12.72
N GLU A 420 -2.87 -25.72 13.16
CA GLU A 420 -4.16 -26.26 12.75
C GLU A 420 -5.04 -26.51 13.97
N ILE A 421 -6.35 -26.26 13.85
CA ILE A 421 -7.35 -26.58 14.88
C ILE A 421 -8.70 -26.91 14.22
N GLY A 422 -9.52 -27.75 14.86
CA GLY A 422 -10.91 -27.95 14.48
C GLY A 422 -11.77 -26.72 14.73
N VAL A 423 -12.82 -26.52 13.93
CA VAL A 423 -13.83 -25.47 14.15
C VAL A 423 -14.55 -25.66 15.50
N ASP A 424 -14.56 -26.88 16.03
CA ASP A 424 -15.06 -27.20 17.38
C ASP A 424 -14.07 -26.87 18.51
N GLY A 425 -12.87 -26.36 18.18
CA GLY A 425 -11.80 -26.02 19.12
C GLY A 425 -10.93 -27.21 19.54
N LYS A 426 -11.11 -28.39 18.95
CA LYS A 426 -10.33 -29.62 19.26
C LYS A 426 -9.24 -29.88 18.22
N GLY A 427 -8.34 -30.82 18.52
CA GLY A 427 -7.31 -31.25 17.56
C GLY A 427 -6.28 -30.16 17.24
N PHE A 428 -5.98 -29.29 18.20
CA PHE A 428 -4.97 -28.25 18.07
C PHE A 428 -3.57 -28.83 17.85
N ARG A 429 -2.86 -28.35 16.81
CA ARG A 429 -1.50 -28.77 16.45
C ARG A 429 -0.66 -27.60 15.95
N GLN A 430 0.61 -27.57 16.34
CA GLN A 430 1.63 -26.75 15.68
C GLN A 430 2.23 -27.53 14.51
N LEU A 431 2.34 -26.91 13.34
CA LEU A 431 2.82 -27.53 12.10
C LEU A 431 4.25 -27.12 11.76
N THR A 432 4.67 -25.91 12.13
CA THR A 432 6.01 -25.42 11.86
C THR A 432 6.66 -24.83 13.11
N SER A 433 8.00 -24.78 13.11
CA SER A 433 8.82 -24.24 14.19
C SER A 433 10.19 -23.79 13.67
N GLY A 434 10.94 -23.06 14.48
CA GLY A 434 12.30 -22.63 14.21
C GLY A 434 12.43 -21.13 13.90
N THR A 435 13.60 -20.71 13.47
CA THR A 435 13.93 -19.29 13.32
C THR A 435 13.51 -18.71 11.98
N TYR A 436 12.29 -18.99 11.53
CA TYR A 436 11.74 -18.50 10.27
C TYR A 436 10.28 -18.12 10.46
N ASP A 437 9.85 -17.03 9.80
CA ASP A 437 8.43 -16.69 9.74
C ASP A 437 7.77 -17.58 8.68
N ASP A 438 6.89 -18.48 9.11
CA ASP A 438 6.03 -19.34 8.30
C ASP A 438 4.57 -18.84 8.42
N MET A 439 4.00 -18.32 7.32
CA MET A 439 2.74 -17.55 7.41
C MET A 439 1.88 -17.64 6.14
N MET A 440 0.64 -17.15 6.25
CA MET A 440 -0.34 -17.10 5.16
C MET A 440 -0.58 -18.48 4.50
N GLY A 441 -0.80 -19.51 5.32
CA GLY A 441 -1.02 -20.87 4.81
C GLY A 441 -2.35 -21.02 4.07
N GLU A 442 -2.43 -21.98 3.14
CA GLU A 442 -3.65 -22.41 2.43
C GLU A 442 -3.66 -23.93 2.22
N TYR A 443 -4.86 -24.53 2.25
CA TYR A 443 -5.03 -25.96 2.01
C TYR A 443 -4.98 -26.28 0.51
N LEU A 444 -4.15 -27.25 0.14
CA LEU A 444 -4.12 -27.79 -1.22
C LEU A 444 -5.17 -28.92 -1.39
N PRO A 445 -5.76 -29.08 -2.59
CA PRO A 445 -6.73 -30.15 -2.85
C PRO A 445 -6.20 -31.57 -2.62
N ASP A 446 -4.88 -31.78 -2.69
CA ASP A 446 -4.23 -33.07 -2.43
C ASP A 446 -3.97 -33.36 -0.95
N GLY A 447 -4.43 -32.47 -0.06
CA GLY A 447 -4.26 -32.57 1.39
C GLY A 447 -3.00 -31.90 1.94
N GLY A 448 -2.07 -31.47 1.09
CA GLY A 448 -0.91 -30.68 1.52
C GLY A 448 -1.27 -29.25 1.93
N ILE A 449 -0.25 -28.49 2.35
CA ILE A 449 -0.38 -27.06 2.64
C ILE A 449 0.66 -26.27 1.85
N VAL A 450 0.25 -25.10 1.35
CA VAL A 450 1.14 -24.09 0.76
C VAL A 450 1.17 -22.87 1.68
N PHE A 451 2.32 -22.21 1.80
CA PHE A 451 2.50 -21.03 2.66
C PHE A 451 3.68 -20.19 2.16
N VAL A 452 3.89 -19.00 2.74
CA VAL A 452 5.11 -18.22 2.50
C VAL A 452 6.05 -18.30 3.69
N SER A 453 7.36 -18.37 3.42
CA SER A 453 8.37 -18.56 4.45
C SER A 453 9.69 -17.86 4.16
N THR A 454 10.35 -17.36 5.22
CA THR A 454 11.70 -16.79 5.15
C THR A 454 12.83 -17.84 5.05
N ARG A 455 12.49 -19.14 5.03
CA ARG A 455 13.45 -20.27 4.90
C ARG A 455 14.31 -20.23 3.65
N ARG A 456 13.82 -19.60 2.59
CA ARG A 456 14.58 -19.38 1.35
C ARG A 456 15.79 -18.45 1.55
N LYS A 457 15.78 -17.64 2.61
CA LYS A 457 16.75 -16.59 2.93
C LYS A 457 16.77 -15.46 1.90
N GLY A 458 17.38 -14.35 2.29
CA GLY A 458 17.56 -13.18 1.45
C GLY A 458 16.98 -11.90 2.04
N TYR A 459 17.47 -10.78 1.52
CA TYR A 459 17.05 -9.44 1.92
C TYR A 459 16.47 -8.66 0.74
N SER A 460 15.45 -7.83 1.00
CA SER A 460 14.95 -6.89 -0.02
C SER A 460 16.00 -5.84 -0.37
N ARG A 461 16.12 -5.52 -1.66
CA ARG A 461 17.11 -4.57 -2.20
C ARG A 461 16.79 -3.10 -1.96
N CYS A 462 15.68 -2.79 -1.29
CA CYS A 462 15.21 -1.42 -1.04
C CYS A 462 15.04 -1.08 0.45
N PHE A 463 15.41 -1.98 1.36
CA PHE A 463 15.22 -1.78 2.81
C PHE A 463 16.44 -1.12 3.47
N GLY A 464 16.17 -0.39 4.56
CA GLY A 464 17.18 0.19 5.44
C GLY A 464 17.29 -0.58 6.76
N GLY A 465 18.10 -0.06 7.69
CA GLY A 465 18.38 -0.72 8.97
C GLY A 465 17.17 -0.91 9.90
N GLN A 466 16.04 -0.24 9.62
CA GLN A 466 14.79 -0.39 10.36
C GLN A 466 14.09 -1.76 10.17
N PHE A 467 14.54 -2.58 9.21
CA PHE A 467 13.96 -3.89 8.88
C PHE A 467 14.62 -5.09 9.61
N SER A 468 15.57 -4.81 10.51
CA SER A 468 16.38 -5.80 11.27
C SER A 468 17.41 -6.54 10.42
N GLN A 469 18.23 -7.37 11.05
CA GLN A 469 19.15 -8.30 10.38
C GLN A 469 18.58 -9.72 10.25
N ARG A 470 17.28 -9.91 10.53
CA ARG A 470 16.60 -11.18 10.22
C ARG A 470 16.25 -11.23 8.73
N TRP A 471 16.15 -12.42 8.15
CA TRP A 471 15.80 -12.61 6.73
C TRP A 471 14.50 -11.87 6.36
N HIS A 472 14.53 -11.05 5.30
CA HIS A 472 13.38 -10.24 4.89
C HIS A 472 12.45 -10.98 3.93
N THR A 473 13.04 -11.78 3.04
CA THR A 473 12.35 -12.37 1.89
C THR A 473 11.58 -13.61 2.30
N TYR A 474 10.26 -13.60 2.15
CA TYR A 474 9.41 -14.79 2.30
C TYR A 474 8.80 -15.20 0.96
N THR A 475 8.99 -16.47 0.60
CA THR A 475 8.62 -17.05 -0.71
C THR A 475 7.75 -18.28 -0.54
N LEU A 476 7.11 -18.75 -1.60
CA LEU A 476 6.25 -19.94 -1.53
C LEU A 476 7.02 -21.21 -1.14
N HIS A 477 6.45 -21.91 -0.17
CA HIS A 477 6.86 -23.23 0.30
C HIS A 477 5.64 -24.15 0.38
N ARG A 478 5.90 -25.45 0.36
CA ARG A 478 4.90 -26.48 0.55
C ARG A 478 5.33 -27.46 1.63
N ALA A 479 4.37 -27.96 2.39
CA ALA A 479 4.54 -29.06 3.33
C ALA A 479 3.41 -30.09 3.17
N ASP A 480 3.60 -31.24 3.78
CA ASP A 480 2.53 -32.23 3.96
C ASP A 480 1.50 -31.73 4.99
N ALA A 481 0.36 -32.42 5.08
CA ALA A 481 -0.75 -32.08 6.00
C ALA A 481 -0.34 -31.99 7.48
N ASP A 482 0.77 -32.62 7.85
CA ASP A 482 1.31 -32.63 9.22
C ASP A 482 2.47 -31.65 9.44
N GLY A 483 2.79 -30.81 8.43
CA GLY A 483 3.86 -29.82 8.50
C GLY A 483 5.26 -30.37 8.18
N ARG A 484 5.40 -31.68 7.91
CA ARG A 484 6.69 -32.27 7.50
C ARG A 484 6.99 -32.03 6.02
N ASN A 485 8.21 -32.39 5.62
CA ASN A 485 8.68 -32.35 4.23
C ASN A 485 8.54 -30.96 3.58
N ILE A 486 8.85 -29.92 4.36
CA ILE A 486 8.87 -28.53 3.86
C ILE A 486 9.85 -28.43 2.70
N ARG A 487 9.37 -27.95 1.55
CA ARG A 487 10.20 -27.65 0.37
C ARG A 487 9.89 -26.28 -0.21
N ILE A 488 10.93 -25.64 -0.74
CA ILE A 488 10.82 -24.39 -1.50
C ILE A 488 10.06 -24.68 -2.79
N LEU A 489 9.01 -23.89 -3.07
CA LEU A 489 8.36 -23.88 -4.38
C LEU A 489 8.86 -22.72 -5.24
N SER A 490 9.19 -21.58 -4.63
CA SER A 490 9.60 -20.39 -5.38
C SER A 490 11.02 -19.96 -5.10
N TRP A 491 11.79 -19.77 -6.16
CA TRP A 491 13.17 -19.27 -6.11
C TRP A 491 13.25 -17.76 -6.36
N ASN A 492 12.18 -17.01 -6.06
CA ASN A 492 12.20 -15.55 -6.14
C ASN A 492 13.25 -14.94 -5.17
N ASP A 493 13.84 -13.80 -5.51
CA ASP A 493 14.84 -13.12 -4.65
C ASP A 493 14.20 -12.17 -3.63
N VAL A 494 12.92 -11.86 -3.80
CA VAL A 494 12.12 -10.94 -2.98
C VAL A 494 10.75 -11.55 -2.66
N SER A 495 9.98 -10.88 -1.80
CA SER A 495 8.80 -11.48 -1.16
C SER A 495 7.63 -11.80 -2.11
N GLU A 496 6.83 -12.77 -1.68
CA GLU A 496 5.55 -13.21 -2.25
C GLU A 496 4.49 -13.25 -1.14
N TRP A 497 3.19 -13.17 -1.46
CA TRP A 497 2.13 -13.10 -0.45
C TRP A 497 0.84 -13.83 -0.84
N PHE A 498 0.04 -14.13 0.19
CA PHE A 498 -1.36 -14.55 0.10
C PHE A 498 -1.61 -15.67 -0.93
N PRO A 499 -1.03 -16.87 -0.75
CA PRO A 499 -1.40 -18.00 -1.58
C PRO A 499 -2.91 -18.29 -1.45
N ALA A 500 -3.54 -18.58 -2.56
CA ALA A 500 -4.91 -19.06 -2.70
C ALA A 500 -4.94 -20.14 -3.78
N VAL A 501 -5.97 -20.99 -3.80
CA VAL A 501 -6.14 -22.01 -4.86
C VAL A 501 -7.20 -21.53 -5.85
N SER A 502 -6.87 -21.50 -7.14
CA SER A 502 -7.80 -21.15 -8.22
C SER A 502 -8.85 -22.25 -8.47
N GLY A 503 -9.88 -21.93 -9.26
CA GLY A 503 -10.91 -22.91 -9.63
C GLY A 503 -10.40 -24.11 -10.44
N ASP A 504 -9.24 -23.99 -11.10
CA ASP A 504 -8.56 -25.06 -11.83
C ASP A 504 -7.43 -25.74 -11.03
N GLY A 505 -7.27 -25.41 -9.75
CA GLY A 505 -6.34 -26.09 -8.84
C GLY A 505 -4.89 -25.56 -8.86
N GLN A 506 -4.62 -24.45 -9.53
CA GLN A 506 -3.33 -23.75 -9.45
C GLN A 506 -3.23 -22.94 -8.14
N ILE A 507 -2.01 -22.65 -7.72
CA ILE A 507 -1.75 -21.69 -6.64
C ILE A 507 -1.71 -20.29 -7.27
N LEU A 508 -2.55 -19.37 -6.78
CA LEU A 508 -2.52 -17.94 -7.05
C LEU A 508 -1.80 -17.23 -5.90
N PHE A 509 -1.00 -16.21 -6.19
CA PHE A 509 -0.27 -15.44 -5.18
C PHE A 509 0.19 -14.09 -5.72
N ALA A 510 0.48 -13.15 -4.83
CA ALA A 510 1.14 -11.92 -5.22
C ALA A 510 2.66 -12.10 -5.21
N ARG A 511 3.37 -11.53 -6.18
CA ARG A 511 4.83 -11.56 -6.25
C ARG A 511 5.39 -10.18 -6.48
N TRP A 512 6.44 -9.85 -5.72
CA TRP A 512 7.27 -8.69 -5.99
C TRP A 512 8.28 -8.97 -7.09
N ASP A 513 8.31 -8.15 -8.13
CA ASP A 513 9.17 -8.34 -9.30
C ASP A 513 9.77 -7.01 -9.81
N TYR A 514 10.96 -6.66 -9.30
CA TYR A 514 11.64 -5.40 -9.67
C TYR A 514 13.08 -5.59 -10.14
N ILE A 515 13.30 -6.46 -11.12
CA ILE A 515 14.61 -6.59 -11.77
C ILE A 515 14.82 -5.39 -12.70
N ASP A 516 15.80 -4.55 -12.35
CA ASP A 516 16.09 -3.28 -13.02
C ASP A 516 14.89 -2.32 -13.08
N ARG A 517 13.83 -2.51 -12.28
CA ARG A 517 12.56 -1.74 -12.28
C ARG A 517 12.36 -0.98 -10.96
N ASP A 518 11.33 -0.14 -10.92
CA ASP A 518 10.88 0.48 -9.68
C ASP A 518 10.41 -0.55 -8.64
N ALA A 519 10.93 -0.44 -7.42
CA ALA A 519 10.60 -1.37 -6.34
C ALA A 519 9.20 -1.14 -5.73
N VAL A 520 8.52 -0.01 -5.99
CA VAL A 520 7.14 0.22 -5.51
C VAL A 520 6.12 -0.44 -6.42
N THR A 521 6.34 -0.42 -7.74
CA THR A 521 5.26 -0.56 -8.73
C THR A 521 4.80 -2.00 -9.00
N HIS A 522 5.62 -3.01 -8.71
CA HIS A 522 5.41 -4.37 -9.23
C HIS A 522 5.20 -5.43 -8.14
N GLN A 523 4.07 -5.39 -7.41
CA GLN A 523 3.60 -6.48 -6.54
C GLN A 523 2.32 -7.10 -7.10
N ASN A 524 2.49 -7.78 -8.24
CA ASN A 524 1.41 -8.20 -9.14
C ASN A 524 0.96 -9.64 -8.91
N LEU A 525 -0.08 -10.08 -9.62
CA LEU A 525 -0.68 -11.40 -9.46
C LEU A 525 0.01 -12.45 -10.32
N TRP A 526 0.38 -13.57 -9.70
CA TRP A 526 1.07 -14.70 -10.30
C TRP A 526 0.38 -16.02 -9.95
N SER A 527 0.77 -17.07 -10.67
CA SER A 527 0.31 -18.44 -10.46
C SER A 527 1.45 -19.44 -10.63
N CYS A 528 1.29 -20.63 -10.06
CA CYS A 528 2.13 -21.80 -10.33
C CYS A 528 1.35 -23.09 -10.04
N ARG A 529 1.88 -24.24 -10.46
CA ARG A 529 1.31 -25.54 -10.10
C ARG A 529 1.60 -25.86 -8.61
N PRO A 530 0.80 -26.73 -7.96
CA PRO A 530 1.04 -27.17 -6.57
C PRO A 530 2.40 -27.81 -6.28
N ASP A 531 3.15 -28.19 -7.30
CA ASP A 531 4.51 -28.73 -7.20
C ASP A 531 5.61 -27.66 -7.38
N GLY A 532 5.23 -26.40 -7.62
CA GLY A 532 6.11 -25.25 -7.83
C GLY A 532 6.52 -25.03 -9.29
N SER A 533 6.11 -25.89 -10.22
CA SER A 533 6.46 -25.79 -11.63
C SER A 533 5.62 -24.73 -12.36
N ASN A 534 6.16 -24.26 -13.49
CA ASN A 534 5.52 -23.33 -14.42
C ASN A 534 4.97 -22.05 -13.75
N PRO A 535 5.81 -21.22 -13.10
CA PRO A 535 5.37 -19.94 -12.56
C PRO A 535 4.99 -18.96 -13.69
N MET A 536 3.81 -18.34 -13.60
CA MET A 536 3.26 -17.47 -14.65
C MET A 536 2.66 -16.19 -14.06
N ALA A 537 2.82 -15.05 -14.72
CA ALA A 537 2.08 -13.85 -14.38
C ALA A 537 0.61 -14.01 -14.79
N VAL A 538 -0.32 -13.71 -13.89
CA VAL A 538 -1.77 -13.76 -14.13
C VAL A 538 -2.28 -12.40 -14.58
N TRP A 539 -1.81 -11.32 -13.95
CA TRP A 539 -2.20 -9.97 -14.38
C TRP A 539 -1.25 -8.89 -13.85
N GLY A 540 -1.07 -7.81 -14.62
CA GLY A 540 -0.53 -6.52 -14.17
C GLY A 540 0.99 -6.36 -14.21
N ASN A 541 1.77 -7.40 -14.56
CA ASN A 541 3.24 -7.34 -14.45
C ASN A 541 3.94 -6.37 -15.43
N GLY A 542 3.20 -5.79 -16.37
CA GLY A 542 3.63 -4.75 -17.29
C GLY A 542 2.88 -3.42 -17.13
N LEU A 543 2.08 -3.25 -16.07
CA LEU A 543 1.31 -2.04 -15.80
C LEU A 543 1.93 -1.21 -14.65
N PRO A 544 1.74 0.12 -14.67
CA PRO A 544 2.20 1.00 -13.60
C PRO A 544 1.26 1.04 -12.38
N SER A 545 0.04 0.52 -12.49
CA SER A 545 -0.94 0.55 -11.40
C SER A 545 -1.97 -0.60 -11.51
N PRO A 546 -2.55 -1.03 -10.37
CA PRO A 546 -2.18 -0.68 -9.00
C PRO A 546 -0.79 -1.23 -8.62
N HIS A 547 -0.14 -0.64 -7.61
CA HIS A 547 1.19 -1.08 -7.17
C HIS A 547 1.18 -2.49 -6.56
N CYS A 548 0.13 -2.81 -5.80
CA CYS A 548 -0.03 -4.08 -5.11
C CYS A 548 -1.38 -4.73 -5.41
N THR A 549 -1.38 -6.04 -5.67
CA THR A 549 -2.58 -6.87 -5.89
C THR A 549 -2.65 -7.99 -4.85
N PHE A 550 -3.30 -7.74 -3.71
CA PHE A 550 -3.23 -8.60 -2.53
C PHE A 550 -4.54 -9.30 -2.18
N GLN A 551 -4.43 -10.35 -1.36
CA GLN A 551 -5.54 -11.14 -0.83
C GLN A 551 -6.49 -11.65 -1.94
N VAL A 552 -5.90 -12.15 -3.03
CA VAL A 552 -6.65 -12.69 -4.17
C VAL A 552 -7.51 -13.88 -3.74
N LYS A 553 -8.74 -13.97 -4.26
CA LYS A 553 -9.59 -15.16 -4.14
C LYS A 553 -10.36 -15.42 -5.43
N PRO A 554 -10.56 -16.68 -5.83
CA PRO A 554 -11.48 -17.02 -6.91
C PRO A 554 -12.92 -16.70 -6.51
N VAL A 555 -13.70 -16.18 -7.46
CA VAL A 555 -15.13 -15.95 -7.26
C VAL A 555 -15.91 -17.25 -7.51
N PRO A 556 -16.75 -17.72 -6.58
CA PRO A 556 -17.53 -18.93 -6.77
C PRO A 556 -18.39 -18.91 -8.05
N GLY A 557 -18.31 -19.98 -8.85
CA GLY A 557 -19.09 -20.10 -10.09
C GLY A 557 -18.67 -19.15 -11.22
N SER A 558 -17.49 -18.52 -11.12
CA SER A 558 -16.97 -17.58 -12.11
C SER A 558 -15.49 -17.85 -12.43
N HIS A 559 -15.02 -17.34 -13.56
CA HIS A 559 -13.60 -17.30 -13.94
C HIS A 559 -12.88 -16.05 -13.40
N LYS A 560 -13.62 -15.14 -12.75
CA LYS A 560 -13.08 -13.90 -12.20
C LYS A 560 -12.45 -14.11 -10.82
N LEU A 561 -11.55 -13.21 -10.49
CA LEU A 561 -10.86 -13.15 -9.21
C LEU A 561 -11.22 -11.84 -8.50
N VAL A 562 -11.32 -11.84 -7.18
CA VAL A 562 -11.37 -10.61 -6.37
C VAL A 562 -10.02 -10.38 -5.70
N PHE A 563 -9.59 -9.13 -5.58
CA PHE A 563 -8.37 -8.76 -4.87
C PHE A 563 -8.47 -7.35 -4.25
N ILE A 564 -7.53 -7.00 -3.38
CA ILE A 564 -7.32 -5.66 -2.84
C ILE A 564 -6.20 -4.96 -3.61
N ALA A 565 -6.50 -3.82 -4.21
CA ALA A 565 -5.48 -2.94 -4.80
C ALA A 565 -4.80 -2.14 -3.69
N SER A 566 -3.75 -2.70 -3.09
CA SER A 566 -3.15 -2.20 -1.85
C SER A 566 -2.12 -1.10 -2.06
N ALA A 567 -1.90 -0.30 -1.00
CA ALA A 567 -0.75 0.57 -0.81
C ALA A 567 0.55 -0.24 -0.67
N HIS A 568 1.69 0.38 -0.97
CA HIS A 568 3.03 -0.18 -0.75
C HIS A 568 3.57 0.23 0.65
N HIS A 569 3.54 1.53 0.95
CA HIS A 569 4.06 2.11 2.19
C HIS A 569 2.99 2.19 3.30
N ALA A 570 2.02 1.27 3.32
CA ALA A 570 1.04 1.12 4.41
C ALA A 570 0.72 -0.36 4.67
N VAL A 571 -0.15 -0.63 5.65
CA VAL A 571 -0.76 -1.98 5.84
C VAL A 571 -1.54 -2.41 4.60
N THR A 572 -1.78 -3.72 4.47
CA THR A 572 -2.53 -4.28 3.34
C THR A 572 -3.96 -3.76 3.35
N ALA A 573 -4.26 -2.80 2.49
CA ALA A 573 -5.53 -2.09 2.49
C ALA A 573 -5.69 -1.27 1.21
N GLY A 574 -6.92 -1.22 0.69
CA GLY A 574 -7.23 -0.46 -0.52
C GLY A 574 -8.64 -0.72 -1.05
N PRO A 575 -8.95 -0.33 -2.31
CA PRO A 575 -10.20 -0.72 -2.94
C PRO A 575 -10.29 -2.22 -3.23
N VAL A 576 -11.51 -2.74 -3.12
CA VAL A 576 -11.89 -4.07 -3.63
C VAL A 576 -12.04 -4.01 -5.14
N CYS A 577 -11.35 -4.92 -5.83
CA CYS A 577 -11.31 -4.99 -7.28
C CYS A 577 -11.69 -6.39 -7.77
N LEU A 578 -12.40 -6.45 -8.89
CA LEU A 578 -12.75 -7.67 -9.61
C LEU A 578 -11.91 -7.74 -10.88
N LEU A 579 -11.20 -8.85 -11.08
CA LEU A 579 -10.33 -9.11 -12.23
C LEU A 579 -10.96 -10.18 -13.13
N ASP A 580 -11.15 -9.83 -14.39
CA ASP A 580 -11.49 -10.77 -15.46
C ASP A 580 -10.23 -11.23 -16.19
N THR A 581 -9.81 -12.46 -15.90
CA THR A 581 -8.57 -13.05 -16.43
C THR A 581 -8.65 -13.37 -17.93
N SER A 582 -9.84 -13.30 -18.55
CA SER A 582 -10.04 -13.59 -19.97
C SER A 582 -9.74 -12.40 -20.89
N ILE A 583 -9.68 -11.18 -20.36
CA ILE A 583 -9.52 -9.96 -21.16
C ILE A 583 -8.07 -9.74 -21.59
N GLY A 584 -7.10 -9.90 -20.69
CA GLY A 584 -5.68 -9.80 -21.03
C GLY A 584 -4.78 -9.59 -19.82
N LEU A 585 -3.57 -10.17 -19.86
CA LEU A 585 -2.63 -10.19 -18.72
C LEU A 585 -2.11 -8.80 -18.31
N ASN A 586 -2.21 -7.79 -19.17
CA ASN A 586 -1.83 -6.40 -18.86
C ASN A 586 -2.85 -5.41 -19.39
N ALA A 587 -4.12 -5.81 -19.48
CA ALA A 587 -5.21 -4.91 -19.86
C ALA A 587 -5.73 -4.21 -18.59
N PRO A 588 -5.59 -2.87 -18.44
CA PRO A 588 -6.17 -2.16 -17.30
C PRO A 588 -7.69 -2.35 -17.18
N GLU A 589 -8.38 -2.47 -18.32
CA GLU A 589 -9.81 -2.73 -18.43
C GLU A 589 -10.24 -4.13 -17.95
N ALA A 590 -9.28 -5.04 -17.70
CA ALA A 590 -9.57 -6.32 -17.05
C ALA A 590 -9.99 -6.15 -15.58
N VAL A 591 -9.74 -4.97 -14.99
CA VAL A 591 -10.04 -4.67 -13.59
C VAL A 591 -11.21 -3.71 -13.47
N GLU A 592 -12.24 -4.16 -12.75
CA GLU A 592 -13.33 -3.33 -12.26
C GLU A 592 -13.12 -3.00 -10.78
N ARG A 593 -13.21 -1.73 -10.39
CA ARG A 593 -13.21 -1.32 -8.99
C ARG A 593 -14.61 -1.46 -8.41
N VAL A 594 -14.82 -2.48 -7.57
CA VAL A 594 -16.08 -2.69 -6.85
C VAL A 594 -16.34 -1.51 -5.89
N THR A 595 -15.29 -1.04 -5.24
CA THR A 595 -15.32 0.17 -4.42
C THR A 595 -14.61 1.30 -5.17
N PRO A 596 -15.26 2.44 -5.47
CA PRO A 596 -14.71 3.49 -6.33
C PRO A 596 -13.68 4.38 -5.62
N LEU A 597 -12.73 3.77 -4.91
CA LEU A 597 -11.58 4.46 -4.34
C LEU A 597 -10.45 4.55 -5.37
N ILE A 598 -9.55 5.52 -5.16
CA ILE A 598 -8.30 5.61 -5.91
C ILE A 598 -7.38 4.43 -5.57
N TYR A 599 -6.49 4.06 -6.48
CA TYR A 599 -5.39 3.16 -6.14
C TYR A 599 -4.39 3.92 -5.25
N PRO A 600 -4.23 3.52 -3.97
CA PRO A 600 -3.36 4.24 -3.06
C PRO A 600 -1.92 4.28 -3.58
N GLU A 601 -1.27 5.44 -3.47
CA GLU A 601 0.08 5.76 -3.96
C GLU A 601 0.26 5.76 -5.49
N ALA A 602 -0.60 5.09 -6.24
CA ALA A 602 -0.57 5.07 -7.70
C ALA A 602 -1.39 6.21 -8.33
N GLU A 603 -2.42 6.71 -7.65
CA GLU A 603 -3.33 7.75 -8.13
C GLU A 603 -3.44 8.91 -7.12
N GLY A 604 -3.30 10.17 -7.56
CA GLY A 604 -3.31 11.37 -6.70
C GLY A 604 -2.46 12.51 -7.26
N ALA A 605 -2.52 13.73 -6.68
CA ALA A 605 -1.75 14.88 -7.15
C ALA A 605 -0.23 14.58 -7.14
N HIS A 606 0.32 14.27 -8.32
CA HIS A 606 1.75 14.17 -8.65
C HIS A 606 2.65 13.23 -7.85
N GLY A 607 2.17 12.08 -7.35
CA GLY A 607 3.06 11.03 -6.79
C GLY A 607 3.98 11.53 -5.67
N GLN A 608 3.66 12.69 -5.09
CA GLN A 608 4.40 13.39 -4.06
C GLN A 608 3.33 14.01 -3.16
N LEU A 609 3.03 13.38 -2.03
CA LEU A 609 2.73 14.03 -0.75
C LEU A 609 2.46 12.94 0.31
N PRO A 610 3.18 12.94 1.44
CA PRO A 610 2.77 12.20 2.63
C PRO A 610 1.60 12.95 3.27
N GLY A 611 0.35 12.52 3.05
CA GLY A 611 -0.77 13.13 3.78
C GLY A 611 -2.21 12.80 3.37
N GLN A 612 -2.47 12.25 2.18
CA GLN A 612 -3.82 11.82 1.80
C GLN A 612 -3.77 10.44 1.14
N TYR A 613 -3.79 9.38 1.96
CA TYR A 613 -3.93 8.00 1.50
C TYR A 613 -5.39 7.78 1.06
N LEU A 614 -6.14 7.05 1.87
CA LEU A 614 -7.55 6.82 1.69
C LEU A 614 -8.21 7.21 3.01
N MET A 615 -9.32 7.94 2.96
CA MET A 615 -10.08 8.30 4.18
C MET A 615 -10.87 7.12 4.75
N GLU A 616 -11.09 6.10 3.94
CA GLU A 616 -11.68 4.82 4.29
C GLU A 616 -11.00 3.72 3.47
N TRP A 617 -10.98 2.48 3.93
CA TRP A 617 -10.28 1.40 3.23
C TRP A 617 -10.87 0.02 3.52
N TYR A 618 -10.58 -0.93 2.64
CA TYR A 618 -11.04 -2.31 2.71
C TYR A 618 -9.87 -3.29 2.76
N GLU A 619 -10.12 -4.46 3.34
CA GLU A 619 -9.20 -5.58 3.47
C GLU A 619 -9.99 -6.90 3.41
N SER A 620 -9.30 -8.01 3.18
CA SER A 620 -9.78 -9.39 3.35
C SER A 620 -11.11 -9.67 2.66
N PRO A 621 -11.23 -9.45 1.33
CA PRO A 621 -12.46 -9.73 0.62
C PRO A 621 -12.71 -11.23 0.56
N TRP A 622 -13.94 -11.64 0.82
CA TRP A 622 -14.44 -12.99 0.62
C TRP A 622 -15.62 -12.95 -0.37
N PRO A 623 -15.43 -13.44 -1.61
CA PRO A 623 -16.47 -13.39 -2.63
C PRO A 623 -17.57 -14.43 -2.34
N LEU A 624 -18.81 -13.98 -2.32
CA LEU A 624 -20.00 -14.85 -2.30
C LEU A 624 -20.53 -15.11 -3.72
N SER A 625 -20.36 -14.13 -4.60
CA SER A 625 -20.64 -14.17 -6.04
C SER A 625 -19.85 -13.04 -6.72
N GLU A 626 -20.04 -12.84 -8.03
CA GLU A 626 -19.49 -11.63 -8.67
C GLU A 626 -20.06 -10.34 -8.09
N ASN A 627 -21.26 -10.36 -7.49
CA ASN A 627 -21.95 -9.13 -7.05
C ASN A 627 -21.89 -8.86 -5.56
N TYR A 628 -21.51 -9.84 -4.74
CA TYR A 628 -21.59 -9.77 -3.27
C TYR A 628 -20.33 -10.31 -2.62
N PHE A 629 -19.83 -9.58 -1.63
CA PHE A 629 -18.59 -9.88 -0.92
C PHE A 629 -18.78 -9.64 0.58
N LEU A 630 -18.16 -10.48 1.42
CA LEU A 630 -17.86 -10.07 2.80
C LEU A 630 -16.50 -9.37 2.80
N VAL A 631 -16.36 -8.28 3.53
CA VAL A 631 -15.12 -7.49 3.57
C VAL A 631 -14.84 -7.03 4.99
N ALA A 632 -13.56 -6.85 5.32
CA ALA A 632 -13.18 -6.02 6.45
C ALA A 632 -13.10 -4.56 5.97
N TYR A 633 -13.70 -3.63 6.72
CA TYR A 633 -13.78 -2.22 6.36
C TYR A 633 -13.45 -1.30 7.53
N SER A 634 -12.67 -0.26 7.21
CA SER A 634 -12.34 0.83 8.12
C SER A 634 -12.89 2.17 7.62
N PRO A 635 -13.67 2.89 8.45
CA PRO A 635 -14.08 4.27 8.19
C PRO A 635 -13.00 5.29 8.59
N TYR A 636 -11.85 4.84 9.09
CA TYR A 636 -10.71 5.69 9.45
C TYR A 636 -9.69 5.71 8.33
N GLY A 637 -8.98 6.83 8.19
CA GLY A 637 -7.99 6.96 7.12
C GLY A 637 -6.81 5.99 7.26
N LEU A 638 -6.35 5.44 6.13
CA LEU A 638 -5.17 4.58 6.06
C LEU A 638 -3.90 5.38 6.40
N ARG A 639 -3.00 4.83 7.21
CA ARG A 639 -1.77 5.53 7.64
C ARG A 639 -0.54 4.94 6.96
N SER A 640 0.30 5.82 6.42
CA SER A 640 1.62 5.44 5.91
C SER A 640 2.55 4.91 6.99
N GLU A 641 3.63 4.24 6.62
CA GLU A 641 4.71 3.87 7.53
C GLU A 641 5.22 5.06 8.37
N GLY A 642 5.41 6.23 7.75
CA GLY A 642 5.93 7.42 8.43
C GLY A 642 4.92 8.07 9.38
N THR A 643 3.64 8.02 9.03
CA THR A 643 2.55 8.56 9.85
C THR A 643 2.22 7.62 11.01
N HIS A 644 2.18 6.31 10.76
CA HIS A 644 1.77 5.28 11.72
C HIS A 644 2.62 5.25 12.99
N ILE A 645 3.89 5.65 12.89
CA ILE A 645 4.80 5.75 14.04
C ILE A 645 4.30 6.78 15.07
N LYS A 646 3.61 7.84 14.63
CA LYS A 646 3.13 8.95 15.47
C LYS A 646 1.62 8.93 15.69
N ASP A 647 0.89 8.50 14.67
CA ASP A 647 -0.57 8.40 14.63
C ASP A 647 -0.92 7.05 13.98
N PRO A 648 -0.88 5.94 14.75
CA PRO A 648 -1.13 4.61 14.23
C PRO A 648 -2.58 4.44 13.79
N ASN A 649 -2.81 3.52 12.85
CA ASN A 649 -4.17 3.05 12.61
C ASN A 649 -4.78 2.53 13.93
N PRO A 650 -6.04 2.90 14.26
CA PRO A 650 -6.69 2.42 15.48
C PRO A 650 -6.75 0.90 15.54
N ASP A 651 -6.54 0.32 16.73
CA ASP A 651 -6.59 -1.13 16.89
C ASP A 651 -7.97 -1.69 16.54
N ASN A 652 -9.05 -0.91 16.73
CA ASN A 652 -10.44 -1.25 16.40
C ASN A 652 -10.90 -0.75 15.00
N ALA A 653 -9.97 -0.44 14.09
CA ALA A 653 -10.32 0.21 12.83
C ALA A 653 -11.29 -0.61 11.97
N LEU A 654 -11.14 -1.94 11.96
CA LEU A 654 -11.84 -2.85 11.06
C LEU A 654 -13.10 -3.48 11.67
N GLY A 655 -14.17 -3.54 10.87
CA GLY A 655 -15.35 -4.38 11.10
C GLY A 655 -15.71 -5.18 9.85
N ILE A 656 -16.54 -6.21 9.98
CA ILE A 656 -17.01 -7.06 8.87
C ILE A 656 -18.29 -6.48 8.29
N TYR A 657 -18.33 -6.34 6.96
CA TYR A 657 -19.49 -5.82 6.22
C TYR A 657 -19.84 -6.75 5.06
N LEU A 658 -21.12 -6.78 4.69
CA LEU A 658 -21.58 -7.22 3.38
C LEU A 658 -21.46 -6.02 2.43
N LEU A 659 -20.70 -6.21 1.35
CA LEU A 659 -20.52 -5.26 0.27
C LEU A 659 -21.14 -5.81 -1.01
N ASP A 660 -21.78 -4.95 -1.80
CA ASP A 660 -22.20 -5.29 -3.16
C ASP A 660 -21.57 -4.39 -4.24
N ARG A 661 -21.64 -4.83 -5.51
CA ARG A 661 -21.19 -4.08 -6.69
C ARG A 661 -21.98 -2.82 -7.01
N ARG A 662 -23.05 -2.54 -6.26
CA ARG A 662 -23.88 -1.32 -6.40
C ARG A 662 -23.54 -0.28 -5.34
N GLY A 663 -22.55 -0.55 -4.50
CA GLY A 663 -22.07 0.35 -3.46
C GLY A 663 -22.88 0.30 -2.16
N ASN A 664 -23.72 -0.73 -1.93
CA ASN A 664 -24.27 -0.95 -0.60
C ASN A 664 -23.21 -1.60 0.30
N ARG A 665 -23.12 -1.10 1.53
CA ARG A 665 -22.25 -1.63 2.58
C ARG A 665 -23.08 -1.78 3.86
N GLU A 666 -23.23 -3.01 4.33
CA GLU A 666 -24.07 -3.34 5.50
C GLU A 666 -23.23 -3.97 6.60
N LEU A 667 -23.26 -3.42 7.82
CA LEU A 667 -22.47 -3.94 8.93
C LEU A 667 -22.99 -5.31 9.38
N ILE A 668 -22.10 -6.30 9.38
CA ILE A 668 -22.36 -7.66 9.86
C ILE A 668 -21.92 -7.81 11.31
N TYR A 669 -20.70 -7.38 11.63
CA TYR A 669 -20.13 -7.45 12.98
C TYR A 669 -18.96 -6.50 13.14
N ARG A 670 -18.83 -5.90 14.32
CA ARG A 670 -17.66 -5.12 14.73
C ARG A 670 -17.42 -5.37 16.21
N ASP A 671 -16.14 -5.40 16.59
CA ASP A 671 -15.74 -5.32 17.98
C ASP A 671 -15.30 -3.87 18.27
N PRO A 672 -15.84 -3.21 19.31
CA PRO A 672 -15.50 -1.83 19.62
C PRO A 672 -14.06 -1.64 20.12
N GLU A 673 -13.37 -2.69 20.56
CA GLU A 673 -12.05 -2.62 21.17
C GLU A 673 -10.92 -3.09 20.25
N ILE A 674 -11.22 -3.96 19.27
CA ILE A 674 -10.19 -4.57 18.41
C ILE A 674 -10.68 -4.84 16.99
N GLY A 675 -9.76 -4.79 16.04
CA GLY A 675 -10.03 -4.90 14.62
C GLY A 675 -10.44 -6.31 14.26
N VAL A 676 -11.43 -6.41 13.38
CA VAL A 676 -12.02 -7.67 12.92
C VAL A 676 -11.78 -7.85 11.42
N THR A 677 -11.10 -8.92 11.03
CA THR A 677 -10.70 -9.18 9.64
C THR A 677 -10.92 -10.65 9.23
N THR A 678 -10.67 -10.96 7.95
CA THR A 678 -10.73 -12.29 7.35
C THR A 678 -12.08 -13.02 7.58
N PRO A 679 -13.21 -12.47 7.13
CA PRO A 679 -14.50 -13.14 7.22
C PRO A 679 -14.55 -14.39 6.34
N ILE A 680 -14.90 -15.55 6.92
CA ILE A 680 -14.99 -16.84 6.22
C ILE A 680 -16.27 -17.57 6.66
N PRO A 681 -17.25 -17.80 5.75
CA PRO A 681 -18.40 -18.65 6.05
C PRO A 681 -17.98 -20.05 6.50
N VAL A 682 -18.53 -20.52 7.63
CA VAL A 682 -18.23 -21.86 8.17
C VAL A 682 -19.14 -22.89 7.48
N VAL A 683 -18.81 -23.19 6.22
CA VAL A 683 -19.52 -24.18 5.40
C VAL A 683 -18.54 -24.96 4.55
N ALA A 684 -18.90 -26.19 4.20
CA ALA A 684 -18.17 -26.93 3.19
C ALA A 684 -18.23 -26.20 1.85
N ARG A 685 -17.11 -26.18 1.13
CA ARG A 685 -16.97 -25.55 -0.19
C ARG A 685 -16.48 -26.57 -1.21
N PRO A 686 -16.82 -26.42 -2.50
CA PRO A 686 -16.29 -27.27 -3.55
C PRO A 686 -14.76 -27.25 -3.52
N MET A 687 -14.16 -28.45 -3.50
CA MET A 687 -12.72 -28.61 -3.61
C MET A 687 -12.31 -28.48 -5.08
N PRO A 688 -11.33 -27.60 -5.42
CA PRO A 688 -10.78 -27.54 -6.77
C PRO A 688 -10.16 -28.88 -7.21
N PRO A 689 -9.95 -29.10 -8.52
CA PRO A 689 -9.28 -30.31 -9.01
C PRO A 689 -7.89 -30.50 -8.41
N ILE A 690 -7.51 -31.74 -8.15
CA ILE A 690 -6.13 -32.09 -7.80
C ILE A 690 -5.30 -32.06 -9.09
N LEU A 691 -4.30 -31.19 -9.13
CA LEU A 691 -3.31 -31.17 -10.21
C LEU A 691 -2.16 -32.12 -9.87
N ALA A 692 -2.10 -33.26 -10.57
CA ALA A 692 -1.00 -34.20 -10.42
C ALA A 692 0.36 -33.55 -10.76
N SER A 693 1.39 -33.85 -9.97
CA SER A 693 2.76 -33.44 -10.30
C SER A 693 3.20 -34.09 -11.60
N HIS A 694 3.84 -33.31 -12.47
CA HIS A 694 4.51 -33.84 -13.67
C HIS A 694 6.03 -34.01 -13.44
N LEU A 695 6.52 -33.61 -12.26
CA LEU A 695 7.91 -33.83 -11.89
C LEU A 695 8.17 -35.32 -11.68
N PRO A 696 9.28 -35.86 -12.22
CA PRO A 696 9.64 -37.26 -12.03
C PRO A 696 10.03 -37.55 -10.57
N GLU A 697 9.83 -38.78 -10.10
CA GLU A 697 10.15 -39.19 -8.71
C GLU A 697 11.64 -39.04 -8.37
N ASN A 698 12.52 -39.29 -9.33
CA ASN A 698 13.98 -39.14 -9.21
C ASN A 698 14.47 -38.06 -10.18
N PRO A 699 14.26 -36.77 -9.86
CA PRO A 699 14.48 -35.71 -10.81
C PRO A 699 15.96 -35.41 -11.03
N PRO A 700 16.39 -35.15 -12.28
CA PRO A 700 17.70 -34.55 -12.52
C PRO A 700 17.74 -33.14 -11.91
N GLN A 701 18.95 -32.65 -11.60
CA GLN A 701 19.18 -31.31 -11.05
C GLN A 701 19.04 -30.17 -12.09
N ASN A 702 18.51 -30.48 -13.27
CA ASN A 702 18.18 -29.53 -14.31
C ASN A 702 16.71 -29.70 -14.68
N GLY A 703 16.10 -28.61 -15.14
CA GLY A 703 14.89 -28.65 -15.96
C GLY A 703 15.23 -28.49 -17.44
N GLU A 704 14.22 -28.60 -18.30
CA GLU A 704 14.29 -28.37 -19.73
C GLU A 704 13.35 -27.23 -20.12
N MET A 705 13.87 -26.26 -20.88
CA MET A 705 13.15 -25.10 -21.35
C MET A 705 13.05 -25.13 -22.88
N MET A 706 11.85 -24.86 -23.40
CA MET A 706 11.59 -24.70 -24.83
C MET A 706 11.02 -23.30 -25.12
N ILE A 707 11.64 -22.58 -26.04
CA ILE A 707 11.10 -21.37 -26.65
C ILE A 707 10.62 -21.75 -28.05
N TYR A 708 9.31 -21.65 -28.32
CA TYR A 708 8.74 -22.04 -29.61
C TYR A 708 9.20 -21.14 -30.75
N ASP A 709 9.06 -19.82 -30.60
CA ASP A 709 9.58 -18.84 -31.55
C ASP A 709 9.94 -17.54 -30.82
N VAL A 710 11.24 -17.27 -30.70
CA VAL A 710 11.76 -16.07 -30.02
C VAL A 710 11.25 -14.75 -30.63
N TYR A 711 10.85 -14.74 -31.91
CA TYR A 711 10.41 -13.53 -32.61
C TYR A 711 8.96 -13.14 -32.28
N LYS A 712 8.18 -14.04 -31.68
CA LYS A 712 6.88 -13.67 -31.11
C LYS A 712 7.15 -12.78 -29.88
N GLY A 713 6.72 -11.52 -29.96
CA GLY A 713 6.95 -10.49 -28.94
C GLY A 713 8.17 -9.58 -29.21
N LEU A 714 8.83 -9.75 -30.37
CA LEU A 714 9.98 -8.93 -30.81
C LEU A 714 9.64 -8.12 -32.07
N ASP A 715 8.58 -7.31 -32.02
CA ASP A 715 8.17 -6.48 -33.14
C ASP A 715 9.30 -5.58 -33.64
N GLY A 716 9.48 -5.53 -34.96
CA GLY A 716 10.52 -4.75 -35.62
C GLY A 716 11.93 -5.36 -35.60
N VAL A 717 12.14 -6.51 -34.96
CA VAL A 717 13.41 -7.25 -35.00
C VAL A 717 13.42 -8.20 -36.21
N PRO A 718 14.39 -8.10 -37.14
CA PRO A 718 14.43 -8.96 -38.32
C PRO A 718 14.56 -10.44 -37.95
N ARG A 719 13.74 -11.30 -38.56
CA ARG A 719 13.82 -12.75 -38.37
C ARG A 719 15.19 -13.29 -38.82
N GLY A 720 15.74 -14.23 -38.06
CA GLY A 720 17.11 -14.73 -38.24
C GLY A 720 18.22 -13.86 -37.62
N SER A 721 17.90 -12.70 -37.03
CA SER A 721 18.91 -11.83 -36.40
C SER A 721 19.32 -12.25 -34.98
N ILE A 722 18.47 -12.97 -34.26
CA ILE A 722 18.77 -13.59 -32.95
C ILE A 722 19.56 -14.86 -33.18
N ALA A 723 20.77 -14.91 -32.61
CA ALA A 723 21.69 -16.05 -32.74
C ALA A 723 21.65 -16.97 -31.50
N ALA A 724 21.39 -16.40 -30.32
CA ALA A 724 21.43 -17.14 -29.06
C ALA A 724 20.55 -16.50 -27.98
N ILE A 725 20.26 -17.28 -26.94
CA ILE A 725 19.74 -16.79 -25.66
C ILE A 725 20.88 -16.76 -24.66
N ARG A 726 21.17 -15.59 -24.08
CA ARG A 726 22.06 -15.47 -22.91
C ARG A 726 21.25 -15.69 -21.64
N ILE A 727 21.73 -16.59 -20.79
CA ILE A 727 21.09 -16.97 -19.53
C ILE A 727 21.86 -16.30 -18.38
N VAL A 728 21.16 -15.48 -17.60
CA VAL A 728 21.74 -14.70 -16.51
C VAL A 728 21.09 -15.13 -15.21
N GLN A 729 21.87 -15.61 -14.25
CA GLN A 729 21.38 -15.90 -12.90
C GLN A 729 21.34 -14.62 -12.06
N ILE A 730 20.31 -14.49 -11.25
CA ILE A 730 20.09 -13.42 -10.28
C ILE A 730 20.29 -13.98 -8.88
N PHE A 731 21.15 -13.36 -8.08
CA PHE A 731 21.37 -13.79 -6.69
C PHE A 731 20.45 -13.06 -5.71
N PRO A 732 19.94 -13.76 -4.69
CA PRO A 732 19.37 -13.13 -3.51
C PRO A 732 20.40 -12.22 -2.83
N LYS A 733 19.94 -11.11 -2.27
CA LYS A 733 20.80 -10.24 -1.50
C LYS A 733 21.08 -10.85 -0.13
N THR A 734 22.35 -10.81 0.29
CA THR A 734 22.85 -11.43 1.53
C THR A 734 23.21 -10.43 2.62
N THR A 735 23.02 -9.13 2.39
CA THR A 735 23.18 -8.08 3.39
C THR A 735 21.88 -7.30 3.58
N TYR A 736 21.57 -6.87 4.80
CA TYR A 736 20.23 -6.35 5.14
C TYR A 736 19.93 -4.92 4.68
N VAL A 737 20.95 -4.14 4.30
CA VAL A 737 20.78 -2.75 3.84
C VAL A 737 20.94 -2.67 2.32
N ALA A 738 19.90 -2.17 1.65
CA ALA A 738 19.73 -2.02 0.19
C ALA A 738 21.03 -1.85 -0.61
N ASN A 739 21.65 -0.68 -0.48
CA ASN A 739 22.84 -0.26 -1.24
C ASN A 739 24.14 -0.41 -0.42
N GLN A 740 24.17 -1.32 0.56
CA GLN A 740 25.36 -1.61 1.37
C GLN A 740 25.67 -3.12 1.39
N PRO A 741 26.69 -3.57 0.66
CA PRO A 741 27.44 -2.80 -0.34
C PRO A 741 26.62 -2.52 -1.61
N ARG A 742 27.13 -1.62 -2.45
CA ARG A 742 26.56 -1.34 -3.78
C ARG A 742 27.03 -2.41 -4.77
N ILE A 743 26.16 -2.79 -5.71
CA ILE A 743 26.52 -3.62 -6.87
C ILE A 743 27.04 -2.76 -8.02
N GLY A 744 26.40 -1.62 -8.24
CA GLY A 744 26.76 -0.64 -9.26
C GLY A 744 26.30 0.76 -8.85
N LEU A 745 26.00 1.57 -9.85
CA LEU A 745 25.62 2.98 -9.66
C LEU A 745 24.14 3.24 -9.97
N ALA A 746 23.40 2.23 -10.41
CA ALA A 746 21.98 2.37 -10.67
C ALA A 746 21.17 2.35 -9.37
N GLY A 747 21.68 1.66 -8.33
CA GLY A 747 21.01 1.51 -7.03
C GLY A 747 19.97 0.39 -7.05
N GLU A 748 19.78 -0.26 -5.90
CA GLU A 748 18.90 -1.43 -5.72
C GLU A 748 19.20 -2.59 -6.71
N GLU A 749 20.39 -2.62 -7.32
CA GLU A 749 20.80 -3.59 -8.34
C GLU A 749 20.96 -5.02 -7.78
N ASN A 750 20.75 -6.01 -8.66
CA ASN A 750 20.97 -7.44 -8.37
C ASN A 750 22.43 -7.86 -8.58
N GLY A 751 22.96 -8.71 -7.70
CA GLY A 751 24.12 -9.54 -8.03
C GLY A 751 23.79 -10.53 -9.16
N ARG A 752 24.72 -10.76 -10.09
CA ARG A 752 24.49 -11.56 -11.32
C ARG A 752 25.66 -12.45 -11.69
N ALA A 753 25.34 -13.58 -12.30
CA ALA A 753 26.27 -14.39 -13.07
C ALA A 753 25.74 -14.63 -14.50
N ILE A 754 26.66 -14.76 -15.45
CA ILE A 754 26.33 -15.18 -16.82
C ILE A 754 26.55 -16.68 -16.88
N LEU A 755 25.47 -17.47 -16.82
CA LEU A 755 25.59 -18.93 -16.89
C LEU A 755 26.12 -19.37 -18.26
N GLY A 756 25.80 -18.62 -19.31
CA GLY A 756 26.29 -18.84 -20.66
C GLY A 756 25.25 -18.52 -21.73
N THR A 757 25.41 -19.15 -22.88
CA THR A 757 24.50 -18.99 -24.02
C THR A 757 24.03 -20.33 -24.57
N VAL A 758 22.86 -20.33 -25.19
CA VAL A 758 22.29 -21.47 -25.93
C VAL A 758 21.84 -21.02 -27.31
N PRO A 759 22.00 -21.84 -28.36
CA PRO A 759 21.72 -21.44 -29.73
C PRO A 759 20.21 -21.28 -29.98
N VAL A 760 19.87 -20.33 -30.85
CA VAL A 760 18.53 -20.17 -31.44
C VAL A 760 18.58 -20.69 -32.87
N GLU A 761 17.61 -21.53 -33.23
CA GLU A 761 17.48 -22.11 -34.57
C GLU A 761 17.03 -21.07 -35.60
N SER A 762 17.22 -21.40 -36.88
CA SER A 762 16.81 -20.52 -37.99
C SER A 762 15.31 -20.21 -38.04
N ASP A 763 14.47 -21.06 -37.46
CA ASP A 763 13.02 -20.85 -37.32
C ASP A 763 12.64 -20.05 -36.07
N GLY A 764 13.63 -19.61 -35.27
CA GLY A 764 13.44 -18.85 -34.03
C GLY A 764 13.28 -19.71 -32.78
N SER A 765 13.28 -21.04 -32.91
CA SER A 765 13.08 -21.94 -31.77
C SER A 765 14.37 -22.18 -30.96
N ALA A 766 14.24 -22.46 -29.66
CA ALA A 766 15.37 -22.84 -28.81
C ALA A 766 14.95 -23.87 -27.77
N ARG A 767 15.79 -24.87 -27.51
CA ARG A 767 15.56 -25.94 -26.53
C ARG A 767 16.84 -26.19 -25.74
N PHE A 768 16.79 -26.10 -24.42
CA PHE A 768 17.98 -26.17 -23.58
C PHE A 768 17.72 -26.67 -22.16
N LEU A 769 18.77 -27.20 -21.53
CA LEU A 769 18.78 -27.55 -20.13
C LEU A 769 19.04 -26.31 -19.27
N LEU A 770 18.31 -26.16 -18.18
CA LEU A 770 18.44 -25.06 -17.24
C LEU A 770 18.67 -25.61 -15.82
N PRO A 771 19.69 -25.13 -15.07
CA PRO A 771 19.90 -25.54 -13.69
C PRO A 771 18.68 -25.28 -12.82
N ALA A 772 18.24 -26.32 -12.09
CA ALA A 772 17.09 -26.22 -11.22
C ALA A 772 17.39 -25.39 -9.97
N GLY A 773 16.36 -24.74 -9.44
CA GLY A 773 16.48 -23.93 -8.23
C GLY A 773 17.35 -22.68 -8.38
N LYS A 774 17.46 -22.16 -9.60
CA LYS A 774 18.19 -20.91 -9.90
C LYS A 774 17.25 -19.89 -10.48
N LYS A 775 17.23 -18.69 -9.91
CA LYS A 775 16.50 -17.56 -10.46
C LYS A 775 17.24 -17.02 -11.67
N VAL A 776 16.62 -17.04 -12.84
CA VAL A 776 17.25 -16.61 -14.09
C VAL A 776 16.41 -15.61 -14.87
N LEU A 777 17.08 -14.83 -15.70
CA LEU A 777 16.48 -14.04 -16.77
C LEU A 777 17.15 -14.37 -18.11
N PHE A 778 16.45 -14.04 -19.19
CA PHE A 778 16.92 -14.27 -20.55
C PHE A 778 17.20 -12.97 -21.30
N GLN A 779 18.22 -12.99 -22.15
CA GLN A 779 18.47 -11.94 -23.15
C GLN A 779 18.54 -12.59 -24.53
N ALA A 780 17.71 -12.13 -25.47
CA ALA A 780 17.79 -12.54 -26.87
C ALA A 780 18.89 -11.71 -27.55
N ILE A 781 19.97 -12.36 -27.98
CA ILE A 781 21.18 -11.68 -28.48
C ILE A 781 21.42 -11.97 -29.97
N ASP A 782 21.94 -10.96 -30.68
CA ASP A 782 22.37 -11.12 -32.07
C ASP A 782 23.77 -11.76 -32.18
N LYS A 783 24.21 -12.03 -33.42
CA LYS A 783 25.52 -12.66 -33.70
C LYS A 783 26.73 -11.87 -33.17
N ASP A 784 26.56 -10.56 -32.96
CA ASP A 784 27.60 -9.66 -32.47
C ASP A 784 27.53 -9.54 -30.93
N GLY A 785 26.54 -10.19 -30.30
CA GLY A 785 26.36 -10.32 -28.85
C GLY A 785 25.54 -9.21 -28.20
N PHE A 786 24.89 -8.36 -28.99
CA PHE A 786 24.00 -7.30 -28.48
C PHE A 786 22.64 -7.87 -28.13
N ALA A 787 22.13 -7.55 -26.95
CA ALA A 787 20.75 -7.85 -26.60
C ALA A 787 19.79 -7.03 -27.47
N ARG A 788 18.88 -7.73 -28.15
CA ARG A 788 17.73 -7.14 -28.85
C ARG A 788 16.56 -6.95 -27.89
N ARG A 789 16.48 -7.81 -26.87
CA ARG A 789 15.50 -7.75 -25.79
C ARG A 789 16.08 -8.34 -24.51
N ILE A 790 15.74 -7.72 -23.39
CA ILE A 790 16.13 -8.15 -22.04
C ILE A 790 14.86 -8.43 -21.23
N MET A 791 14.78 -9.60 -20.63
CA MET A 791 13.73 -9.92 -19.65
C MET A 791 14.01 -9.13 -18.36
N ARG A 792 13.14 -8.16 -18.03
CA ARG A 792 13.17 -7.43 -16.74
C ARG A 792 12.24 -8.06 -15.70
N SER A 793 12.29 -9.37 -15.67
CA SER A 793 11.57 -10.23 -14.76
C SER A 793 12.44 -11.47 -14.63
N SER A 794 11.89 -12.57 -14.14
CA SER A 794 12.65 -13.79 -13.95
C SER A 794 11.76 -15.02 -14.02
N THR A 795 12.41 -16.15 -14.20
CA THR A 795 11.81 -17.47 -14.02
C THR A 795 12.82 -18.40 -13.35
N TYR A 796 12.39 -19.61 -13.06
CA TYR A 796 13.18 -20.71 -12.55
C TYR A 796 12.51 -22.02 -12.98
N VAL A 797 13.21 -23.14 -12.83
CA VAL A 797 12.65 -24.48 -13.03
C VAL A 797 12.85 -25.34 -11.78
N GLN A 798 11.89 -26.21 -11.51
CA GLN A 798 12.03 -27.29 -10.55
C GLN A 798 12.94 -28.39 -11.12
N PRO A 799 13.56 -29.22 -10.25
CA PRO A 799 14.29 -30.40 -10.70
C PRO A 799 13.44 -31.30 -11.61
N GLY A 800 13.93 -31.62 -12.81
CA GLY A 800 13.23 -32.45 -13.79
C GLY A 800 12.03 -31.80 -14.47
N GLU A 801 11.76 -30.51 -14.24
CA GLU A 801 10.66 -29.81 -14.91
C GLU A 801 10.91 -29.72 -16.41
N VAL A 802 9.86 -29.95 -17.20
CA VAL A 802 9.86 -29.64 -18.64
C VAL A 802 8.83 -28.54 -18.88
N THR A 803 9.30 -27.38 -19.32
CA THR A 803 8.46 -26.20 -19.51
C THR A 803 8.73 -25.52 -20.85
N SER A 804 7.78 -24.69 -21.28
CA SER A 804 7.89 -24.02 -22.57
C SER A 804 7.21 -22.66 -22.57
N CYS A 805 7.74 -21.72 -23.36
CA CYS A 805 7.09 -20.46 -23.69
C CYS A 805 6.91 -20.29 -25.20
N THR A 806 5.87 -19.55 -25.57
CA THR A 806 5.55 -19.24 -26.97
C THR A 806 6.63 -18.40 -27.64
N GLY A 807 7.11 -17.37 -26.94
CA GLY A 807 8.03 -16.37 -27.45
C GLY A 807 8.49 -15.40 -26.36
N CYS A 808 9.16 -14.32 -26.74
CA CYS A 808 9.73 -13.35 -25.82
C CYS A 808 8.67 -12.36 -25.33
N HIS A 809 8.11 -12.61 -24.14
CA HIS A 809 7.22 -11.69 -23.43
C HIS A 809 5.82 -11.57 -24.08
N GLU A 810 5.38 -12.65 -24.72
CA GLU A 810 4.02 -12.81 -25.24
C GLU A 810 3.01 -13.02 -24.12
N TYR A 811 1.86 -12.36 -24.23
CA TYR A 811 0.80 -12.35 -23.24
C TYR A 811 -0.49 -12.89 -23.86
N GLY A 812 -0.78 -14.17 -23.63
CA GLY A 812 -2.02 -14.78 -24.10
C GLY A 812 -2.05 -16.30 -23.96
N ALA A 813 -3.19 -16.82 -23.55
CA ALA A 813 -3.46 -18.26 -23.56
C ALA A 813 -3.47 -18.79 -25.01
N MET A 814 -2.85 -19.95 -25.20
CA MET A 814 -2.89 -20.80 -26.39
C MET A 814 -2.45 -20.17 -27.71
N ILE A 815 -1.26 -20.56 -28.16
CA ILE A 815 -0.99 -20.60 -29.60
C ILE A 815 -2.03 -21.52 -30.23
N SER A 816 -2.78 -21.00 -31.22
CA SER A 816 -3.35 -21.84 -32.26
C SER A 816 -2.18 -22.55 -32.97
N ARG A 817 -1.90 -23.79 -32.57
CA ARG A 817 -0.87 -24.63 -33.20
C ARG A 817 -1.21 -24.68 -34.68
N THR A 818 -0.40 -24.07 -35.56
CA THR A 818 -0.51 -24.37 -36.98
C THR A 818 -0.17 -25.86 -37.14
N PRO A 819 -1.12 -26.73 -37.54
CA PRO A 819 -0.81 -28.14 -37.68
C PRO A 819 0.28 -28.32 -38.75
N GLY A 820 1.39 -29.00 -38.42
CA GLY A 820 2.38 -29.46 -39.40
C GLY A 820 3.83 -28.98 -39.24
N ASN A 821 4.12 -27.93 -38.46
CA ASN A 821 5.50 -27.45 -38.29
C ASN A 821 6.03 -27.71 -36.87
N VAL A 822 6.74 -28.83 -36.69
CA VAL A 822 7.52 -29.10 -35.48
C VAL A 822 8.75 -28.18 -35.46
N PRO A 823 8.96 -27.36 -34.40
CA PRO A 823 10.12 -26.48 -34.29
C PRO A 823 11.44 -27.23 -34.45
N LEU A 824 12.43 -26.62 -35.10
CA LEU A 824 13.74 -27.22 -35.34
C LEU A 824 14.43 -27.66 -34.05
N ALA A 825 14.31 -26.88 -32.97
CA ALA A 825 14.92 -27.22 -31.70
C ALA A 825 14.33 -28.48 -31.03
N MET A 826 13.10 -28.89 -31.39
CA MET A 826 12.50 -30.15 -30.92
C MET A 826 13.03 -31.38 -31.68
N LYS A 827 13.66 -31.20 -32.85
CA LYS A 827 14.20 -32.29 -33.67
C LYS A 827 15.57 -32.79 -33.19
N ARG A 828 16.10 -32.21 -32.13
CA ARG A 828 17.39 -32.56 -31.52
C ARG A 828 17.28 -32.58 -29.98
N PRO A 829 18.27 -33.16 -29.28
CA PRO A 829 18.38 -33.02 -27.83
C PRO A 829 18.47 -31.56 -27.38
N ALA A 830 18.05 -31.29 -26.16
CA ALA A 830 18.20 -29.99 -25.52
C ALA A 830 19.68 -29.59 -25.45
N SER A 831 19.98 -28.34 -25.80
CA SER A 831 21.34 -27.80 -25.68
C SER A 831 21.78 -27.70 -24.22
N THR A 832 23.04 -28.02 -23.96
CA THR A 832 23.74 -27.60 -22.74
C THR A 832 24.07 -26.12 -22.81
N ILE A 833 24.15 -25.45 -21.66
CA ILE A 833 24.57 -24.06 -21.58
C ILE A 833 26.07 -23.98 -21.89
N GLU A 834 26.45 -23.18 -22.89
CA GLU A 834 27.85 -22.90 -23.20
C GLU A 834 28.33 -21.74 -22.33
N PRO A 835 29.17 -21.97 -21.30
CA PRO A 835 29.51 -20.95 -20.30
C PRO A 835 30.39 -19.82 -20.88
N GLY A 836 30.99 -20.04 -22.05
CA GLY A 836 31.84 -19.07 -22.72
C GLY A 836 33.08 -18.69 -21.89
N PRO A 837 33.71 -17.54 -22.21
CA PRO A 837 34.99 -17.14 -21.60
C PRO A 837 34.91 -16.81 -20.10
N PHE A 838 33.70 -16.57 -19.59
CA PHE A 838 33.46 -16.23 -18.17
C PHE A 838 33.07 -17.44 -17.33
N GLY A 839 33.04 -18.65 -17.90
CA GLY A 839 32.97 -19.89 -17.13
C GLY A 839 31.77 -20.04 -16.20
N GLY A 840 30.67 -19.32 -16.46
CA GLY A 840 29.47 -19.40 -15.63
C GLY A 840 29.55 -18.64 -14.29
N ARG A 841 30.62 -17.91 -13.96
CA ARG A 841 30.87 -17.33 -12.61
C ARG A 841 30.18 -15.95 -12.41
N PRO A 842 30.15 -15.42 -11.16
CA PRO A 842 29.66 -14.05 -10.92
C PRO A 842 30.38 -13.01 -11.77
N PHE A 843 29.60 -12.05 -12.31
CA PHE A 843 30.12 -11.01 -13.20
C PHE A 843 31.12 -10.08 -12.49
N SER A 844 32.18 -9.65 -13.17
CA SER A 844 33.12 -8.62 -12.67
C SER A 844 33.47 -7.63 -13.78
N PHE A 845 33.25 -6.34 -13.53
CA PHE A 845 33.65 -5.29 -14.48
C PHE A 845 35.15 -5.30 -14.76
N VAL A 846 35.98 -5.50 -13.73
CA VAL A 846 37.44 -5.49 -13.85
C VAL A 846 37.93 -6.68 -14.67
N GLU A 847 37.25 -7.81 -14.61
CA GLU A 847 37.58 -8.99 -15.40
C GLU A 847 37.08 -8.89 -16.85
N VAL A 848 35.88 -8.33 -17.05
CA VAL A 848 35.19 -8.35 -18.34
C VAL A 848 35.58 -7.15 -19.20
N VAL A 849 35.56 -5.94 -18.63
CA VAL A 849 35.60 -4.67 -19.36
C VAL A 849 36.96 -4.02 -19.32
N GLN A 850 37.59 -3.97 -18.14
CA GLN A 850 38.87 -3.27 -17.97
C GLN A 850 39.97 -3.73 -18.96
N PRO A 851 40.11 -5.03 -19.31
CA PRO A 851 41.11 -5.47 -20.28
C PRO A 851 40.90 -4.86 -21.68
N VAL A 852 39.65 -4.59 -22.07
CA VAL A 852 39.34 -3.90 -23.33
C VAL A 852 39.81 -2.44 -23.27
N LEU A 853 39.60 -1.78 -22.13
CA LEU A 853 40.01 -0.39 -21.92
C LEU A 853 41.54 -0.27 -21.83
N ASP A 854 42.22 -1.18 -21.15
CA ASP A 854 43.68 -1.20 -21.03
C ASP A 854 44.33 -1.36 -22.39
N LYS A 855 43.79 -2.27 -23.21
CA LYS A 855 44.29 -2.56 -24.56
C LYS A 855 44.11 -1.38 -25.53
N HIS A 856 42.97 -0.69 -25.49
CA HIS A 856 42.58 0.25 -26.55
C HIS A 856 42.46 1.71 -26.13
N CYS A 857 42.31 2.01 -24.84
CA CYS A 857 41.89 3.34 -24.39
C CYS A 857 42.87 3.98 -23.40
N VAL A 858 43.43 3.22 -22.46
CA VAL A 858 44.23 3.75 -21.34
C VAL A 858 45.48 4.51 -21.81
N SER A 859 46.07 4.15 -22.94
CA SER A 859 47.22 4.87 -23.50
C SER A 859 46.96 6.36 -23.77
N CYS A 860 45.71 6.74 -24.08
CA CYS A 860 45.31 8.13 -24.29
C CYS A 860 44.51 8.72 -23.11
N HIS A 861 43.94 7.86 -22.26
CA HIS A 861 43.03 8.19 -21.17
C HIS A 861 43.58 7.86 -19.78
N GLY A 862 44.89 7.71 -19.63
CA GLY A 862 45.52 7.31 -18.38
C GLY A 862 46.89 7.93 -18.15
N GLY A 863 47.29 7.97 -16.88
CA GLY A 863 48.61 8.40 -16.43
C GLY A 863 48.91 9.90 -16.58
N PRO A 864 50.13 10.34 -16.21
CA PRO A 864 50.51 11.76 -16.19
C PRO A 864 50.56 12.42 -17.57
N LYS A 865 50.64 11.63 -18.64
CA LYS A 865 50.70 12.10 -20.05
C LYS A 865 49.35 11.94 -20.77
N SER A 866 48.25 11.82 -20.04
CA SER A 866 46.92 11.65 -20.62
C SER A 866 46.59 12.76 -21.62
N LYS A 867 46.06 12.38 -22.78
CA LYS A 867 45.56 13.32 -23.80
C LYS A 867 44.10 13.73 -23.56
N SER A 868 43.48 13.17 -22.51
CA SER A 868 42.07 13.38 -22.16
C SER A 868 41.90 13.67 -20.67
N LYS A 869 40.89 14.47 -20.33
CA LYS A 869 40.47 14.68 -18.93
C LYS A 869 39.65 13.51 -18.36
N ARG A 870 39.34 12.50 -19.18
CA ARG A 870 38.59 11.29 -18.80
C ARG A 870 39.57 10.16 -18.47
N ASP A 871 39.63 9.76 -17.20
CA ASP A 871 40.51 8.70 -16.71
C ASP A 871 39.84 7.32 -16.86
N LEU A 872 40.44 6.46 -17.69
CA LEU A 872 39.96 5.09 -17.96
C LEU A 872 40.82 4.00 -17.33
N THR A 873 41.65 4.35 -16.34
CA THR A 873 42.48 3.37 -15.62
C THR A 873 41.68 2.51 -14.65
N ALA A 874 42.21 1.33 -14.35
CA ALA A 874 41.70 0.40 -13.35
C ALA A 874 41.88 0.89 -11.90
N THR A 875 42.41 2.10 -11.68
CA THR A 875 42.72 2.62 -10.34
C THR A 875 41.47 2.62 -9.47
N PRO A 876 41.48 1.97 -8.29
CA PRO A 876 40.36 2.03 -7.35
C PRO A 876 40.06 3.46 -6.91
N SER A 877 38.77 3.79 -6.82
CA SER A 877 38.24 5.08 -6.41
C SER A 877 36.81 4.91 -5.88
N ASN A 878 36.58 5.26 -4.62
CA ASN A 878 35.26 5.26 -3.97
C ASN A 878 34.46 3.94 -4.15
N GLY A 879 35.16 2.81 -4.02
CA GLY A 879 34.56 1.47 -4.09
C GLY A 879 34.36 0.90 -5.51
N PHE A 880 34.81 1.59 -6.56
CA PHE A 880 34.85 1.08 -7.95
C PHE A 880 36.18 1.48 -8.61
N THR A 881 36.34 1.34 -9.94
CA THR A 881 37.49 1.90 -10.69
C THR A 881 37.20 3.29 -11.25
N ARG A 882 38.24 4.09 -11.51
CA ARG A 882 38.13 5.38 -12.22
C ARG A 882 37.47 5.24 -13.59
N SER A 883 37.80 4.17 -14.32
CA SER A 883 37.19 3.85 -15.62
C SER A 883 35.66 3.70 -15.54
N TYR A 884 35.17 2.97 -14.55
CA TYR A 884 33.75 2.75 -14.35
C TYR A 884 33.03 4.08 -14.05
N TRP A 885 33.56 4.88 -13.11
CA TRP A 885 33.05 6.22 -12.82
C TRP A 885 33.03 7.14 -14.05
N THR A 886 34.08 7.10 -14.88
CA THR A 886 34.18 7.92 -16.09
C THR A 886 33.16 7.54 -17.16
N LEU A 887 32.89 6.24 -17.35
CA LEU A 887 31.95 5.74 -18.34
C LEU A 887 30.49 5.91 -17.90
N CYS A 888 30.22 5.66 -16.63
CA CYS A 888 28.89 5.70 -16.04
C CYS A 888 28.50 7.10 -15.51
N GLY A 889 29.45 7.99 -15.25
CA GLY A 889 29.23 9.36 -14.78
C GLY A 889 28.98 9.50 -13.27
N ASN A 890 29.36 10.67 -12.72
CA ASN A 890 29.45 10.95 -11.26
C ASN A 890 28.24 11.68 -10.64
N LYS A 891 27.13 11.94 -11.36
CA LYS A 891 26.04 12.76 -10.82
C LYS A 891 24.84 11.91 -10.39
N GLU A 892 24.55 11.94 -9.09
CA GLU A 892 23.39 11.35 -8.39
C GLU A 892 22.04 12.06 -8.68
N LYS A 893 21.96 12.94 -9.68
CA LYS A 893 20.73 13.67 -10.02
C LYS A 893 20.07 13.05 -11.25
N ASN A 894 18.74 12.93 -11.20
CA ASN A 894 17.83 12.58 -12.30
C ASN A 894 18.16 13.33 -13.60
N MET A 895 19.11 12.82 -14.38
CA MET A 895 19.44 13.29 -15.71
C MET A 895 18.83 12.34 -16.72
N SER A 896 18.41 12.87 -17.88
CA SER A 896 17.97 12.04 -19.00
C SER A 896 19.06 11.03 -19.39
N ASP A 897 18.71 9.76 -19.58
CA ASP A 897 19.61 8.65 -19.95
C ASP A 897 20.59 9.00 -21.09
N ALA A 898 20.19 9.90 -22.01
CA ALA A 898 20.95 10.35 -23.17
C ALA A 898 22.29 11.07 -22.87
N GLN A 899 22.56 11.45 -21.61
CA GLN A 899 23.77 12.21 -21.27
C GLN A 899 24.97 11.34 -20.87
N TYR A 900 24.75 10.11 -20.43
CA TYR A 900 25.81 9.18 -20.03
C TYR A 900 26.42 8.47 -21.25
N LEU A 901 27.70 8.08 -21.18
CA LEU A 901 28.28 7.21 -22.22
C LEU A 901 27.66 5.82 -22.15
N VAL A 902 27.45 5.33 -20.93
CA VAL A 902 26.80 4.06 -20.63
C VAL A 902 25.51 4.33 -19.86
N PRO A 903 24.34 4.07 -20.46
CA PRO A 903 23.04 4.25 -19.81
C PRO A 903 22.73 3.11 -18.85
N ARG A 904 21.81 3.33 -17.90
CA ARG A 904 21.35 2.35 -16.89
C ARG A 904 19.87 2.54 -16.59
N TYR A 905 19.23 1.49 -16.12
CA TYR A 905 17.95 1.55 -15.43
C TYR A 905 18.20 1.87 -13.95
N PHE A 906 18.05 3.14 -13.58
CA PHE A 906 18.20 3.60 -12.20
C PHE A 906 17.12 3.02 -11.28
N GLN A 907 17.42 2.89 -9.99
CA GLN A 907 16.42 2.60 -8.97
C GLN A 907 15.21 3.53 -9.13
N ARG A 908 14.01 2.98 -8.91
CA ARG A 908 12.74 3.73 -9.00
C ARG A 908 12.37 4.30 -10.39
N ASN A 909 12.93 3.73 -11.46
CA ASN A 909 12.55 4.10 -12.82
C ASN A 909 11.13 3.63 -13.19
N GLN A 910 10.40 4.45 -13.94
CA GLN A 910 8.99 4.21 -14.28
C GLN A 910 8.79 3.40 -15.58
N ILE A 911 9.77 2.59 -15.97
CA ILE A 911 9.72 1.80 -17.21
C ILE A 911 9.19 0.41 -16.90
N GLN A 912 7.96 0.13 -17.33
CA GLN A 912 7.26 -1.13 -17.02
C GLN A 912 7.73 -2.29 -17.91
N ILE A 913 7.79 -2.04 -19.23
CA ILE A 913 8.21 -2.99 -20.25
C ILE A 913 9.34 -2.37 -21.07
N THR A 914 10.43 -3.11 -21.27
CA THR A 914 11.55 -2.67 -22.13
C THR A 914 11.19 -2.87 -23.60
N PRO A 915 11.17 -1.87 -24.48
CA PRO A 915 11.02 -2.07 -25.92
C PRO A 915 12.17 -2.89 -26.53
N ALA A 916 11.94 -3.47 -27.71
CA ALA A 916 13.04 -4.02 -28.51
C ALA A 916 14.02 -2.89 -28.88
N ASP A 917 15.32 -3.18 -28.86
CA ASP A 917 16.40 -2.21 -29.12
C ASP A 917 16.30 -0.92 -28.29
N ASP A 918 15.99 -1.06 -27.00
CA ASP A 918 15.89 0.05 -26.05
C ASP A 918 17.13 0.96 -26.08
N ILE A 919 16.94 2.27 -25.88
CA ILE A 919 18.05 3.25 -25.83
C ILE A 919 19.09 2.95 -24.74
N ARG A 920 18.67 2.24 -23.68
CA ARG A 920 19.51 1.75 -22.57
C ARG A 920 20.24 0.44 -22.89
N SER A 921 19.97 -0.20 -24.03
CA SER A 921 20.73 -1.38 -24.48
C SER A 921 22.13 -0.99 -24.98
N ALA A 922 23.04 -1.96 -24.97
CA ALA A 922 24.38 -1.81 -25.53
C ALA A 922 24.38 -1.25 -26.95
N ARG A 923 23.52 -1.80 -27.82
CA ARG A 923 23.43 -1.43 -29.25
C ARG A 923 23.11 0.04 -29.46
N ARG A 924 22.34 0.65 -28.56
CA ARG A 924 21.91 2.05 -28.66
C ARG A 924 22.72 2.98 -27.74
N SER A 925 23.55 2.44 -26.85
CA SER A 925 24.39 3.21 -25.95
C SER A 925 25.32 4.16 -26.70
N LYS A 926 25.58 5.32 -26.12
CA LYS A 926 26.45 6.35 -26.70
C LYS A 926 27.89 5.85 -26.83
N LEU A 927 28.37 5.05 -25.87
CA LEU A 927 29.70 4.43 -25.92
C LEU A 927 29.86 3.55 -27.17
N ILE A 928 28.94 2.60 -27.38
CA ILE A 928 29.05 1.66 -28.51
C ILE A 928 28.94 2.40 -29.84
N ARG A 929 27.98 3.32 -29.98
CA ARG A 929 27.85 4.13 -31.21
C ARG A 929 29.10 4.96 -31.49
N MET A 930 29.65 5.62 -30.47
CA MET A 930 30.90 6.38 -30.63
C MET A 930 32.07 5.52 -31.11
N LEU A 931 32.11 4.23 -30.72
CA LEU A 931 33.19 3.31 -31.07
C LEU A 931 32.98 2.65 -32.44
N LEU A 932 31.73 2.38 -32.84
CA LEU A 932 31.41 1.57 -34.02
C LEU A 932 30.81 2.36 -35.20
N ASP A 933 30.07 3.43 -34.94
CA ASP A 933 29.45 4.23 -36.00
C ASP A 933 30.47 5.20 -36.61
N PRO A 934 30.47 5.42 -37.95
CA PRO A 934 31.37 6.39 -38.58
C PRO A 934 31.22 7.81 -37.99
N PRO A 935 32.33 8.53 -37.74
CA PRO A 935 33.72 8.23 -38.11
C PRO A 935 34.49 7.30 -37.14
N GLY A 936 33.84 6.83 -36.06
CA GLY A 936 34.48 6.10 -34.96
C GLY A 936 35.25 7.03 -34.00
N HIS A 937 35.98 6.43 -33.06
CA HIS A 937 36.77 7.17 -32.07
C HIS A 937 38.27 7.06 -32.36
N ASN A 938 38.86 8.10 -32.94
CA ASN A 938 40.32 8.22 -33.15
C ASN A 938 40.98 6.99 -33.82
N ASN A 939 40.32 6.41 -34.83
CA ASN A 939 40.77 5.21 -35.56
C ASN A 939 40.92 3.93 -34.71
N VAL A 940 40.39 3.88 -33.49
CA VAL A 940 40.34 2.66 -32.68
C VAL A 940 39.48 1.60 -33.39
N LYS A 941 40.01 0.36 -33.49
CA LYS A 941 39.33 -0.79 -34.09
C LYS A 941 39.18 -1.88 -33.03
N LEU A 942 37.94 -2.24 -32.70
CA LEU A 942 37.65 -3.30 -31.74
C LEU A 942 37.45 -4.64 -32.46
N GLY A 943 38.01 -5.72 -31.90
CA GLY A 943 37.71 -7.07 -32.33
C GLY A 943 36.34 -7.55 -31.84
N GLY A 944 35.81 -8.63 -32.42
CA GLY A 944 34.49 -9.16 -32.04
C GLY A 944 34.37 -9.55 -30.56
N ASP A 945 35.44 -10.06 -29.94
CA ASP A 945 35.44 -10.37 -28.51
C ASP A 945 35.37 -9.11 -27.63
N ASP A 946 36.17 -8.10 -27.98
CA ASP A 946 36.18 -6.80 -27.30
C ASP A 946 34.80 -6.13 -27.36
N ILE A 947 34.11 -6.21 -28.51
CA ILE A 947 32.73 -5.73 -28.70
C ILE A 947 31.76 -6.49 -27.78
N ARG A 948 31.81 -7.83 -27.77
CA ARG A 948 30.92 -8.67 -26.95
C ARG A 948 31.08 -8.39 -25.46
N ARG A 949 32.30 -8.15 -24.98
CA ARG A 949 32.60 -7.78 -23.59
C ARG A 949 31.89 -6.48 -23.18
N LEU A 950 32.05 -5.43 -23.99
CA LEU A 950 31.39 -4.14 -23.75
C LEU A 950 29.86 -4.27 -23.84
N ALA A 951 29.36 -4.99 -24.85
CA ALA A 951 27.93 -5.19 -25.02
C ALA A 951 27.29 -5.94 -23.84
N THR A 952 27.91 -7.04 -23.42
CA THR A 952 27.44 -7.86 -22.30
C THR A 952 27.35 -7.04 -21.01
N TRP A 953 28.37 -6.24 -20.70
CA TRP A 953 28.36 -5.39 -19.51
C TRP A 953 27.21 -4.38 -19.52
N ILE A 954 27.04 -3.64 -20.62
CA ILE A 954 25.97 -2.63 -20.73
C ILE A 954 24.60 -3.29 -20.65
N ASP A 955 24.39 -4.41 -21.34
CA ASP A 955 23.13 -5.16 -21.31
C ASP A 955 22.84 -5.82 -19.96
N LEU A 956 23.84 -5.97 -19.08
CA LEU A 956 23.65 -6.37 -17.67
C LEU A 956 23.32 -5.19 -16.75
N ASN A 957 22.77 -4.10 -17.32
CA ASN A 957 22.50 -2.84 -16.62
C ASN A 957 23.77 -2.17 -16.07
N ALA A 958 24.92 -2.42 -16.72
CA ALA A 958 26.21 -1.85 -16.39
C ALA A 958 26.64 -2.04 -14.92
N ILE A 959 26.33 -3.18 -14.29
CA ILE A 959 26.80 -3.52 -12.95
C ILE A 959 28.34 -3.52 -12.85
N PHE A 960 28.88 -3.33 -11.65
CA PHE A 960 30.32 -3.46 -11.39
C PHE A 960 30.66 -4.81 -10.75
N TYR A 961 29.95 -5.14 -9.67
CA TYR A 961 30.11 -6.38 -8.91
C TYR A 961 29.07 -7.43 -9.28
N GLY A 962 29.42 -8.69 -9.11
CA GLY A 962 28.52 -9.83 -9.31
C GLY A 962 27.86 -10.30 -8.01
N VAL A 963 28.36 -9.89 -6.85
CA VAL A 963 28.00 -10.41 -5.52
C VAL A 963 27.81 -9.31 -4.48
N TYR A 964 27.15 -9.67 -3.37
CA TYR A 964 26.81 -8.77 -2.27
C TYR A 964 27.74 -8.83 -1.06
N ASP A 965 28.56 -9.88 -0.92
CA ASP A 965 29.48 -10.00 0.20
C ASP A 965 30.72 -9.12 -0.02
N GLN A 966 31.22 -8.51 1.06
CA GLN A 966 32.31 -7.54 0.98
C GLN A 966 33.63 -8.16 0.53
N GLU A 967 33.88 -9.41 0.92
CA GLU A 967 35.11 -10.14 0.55
C GLU A 967 35.16 -10.40 -0.96
N GLY A 968 34.08 -10.94 -1.53
CA GLY A 968 33.93 -11.14 -2.95
C GLY A 968 34.03 -9.84 -3.75
N GLN A 969 33.45 -8.74 -3.25
CA GLN A 969 33.63 -7.42 -3.88
C GLN A 969 35.08 -6.93 -3.83
N ALA A 970 35.79 -7.12 -2.71
CA ALA A 970 37.20 -6.73 -2.61
C ALA A 970 38.08 -7.48 -3.61
N LEU A 971 37.82 -8.78 -3.82
CA LEU A 971 38.51 -9.60 -4.83
C LEU A 971 38.18 -9.14 -6.25
N GLN A 972 36.90 -8.91 -6.56
CA GLN A 972 36.48 -8.45 -7.88
C GLN A 972 37.03 -7.06 -8.22
N LEU A 973 37.19 -6.16 -7.24
CA LEU A 973 37.76 -4.83 -7.43
C LEU A 973 39.22 -4.86 -7.92
N VAL A 974 39.97 -5.90 -7.56
CA VAL A 974 41.36 -6.11 -8.01
C VAL A 974 41.46 -7.11 -9.18
N GLY A 975 40.33 -7.48 -9.78
CA GLY A 975 40.27 -8.35 -10.95
C GLY A 975 40.42 -9.84 -10.67
N GLN A 976 40.30 -10.27 -9.41
CA GLN A 976 40.33 -11.68 -9.07
C GLN A 976 38.95 -12.32 -9.29
N PRO A 977 38.87 -13.52 -9.92
CA PRO A 977 37.63 -14.25 -10.07
C PRO A 977 37.18 -14.82 -8.73
N ILE A 978 35.88 -15.02 -8.58
CA ILE A 978 35.25 -15.60 -7.38
C ILE A 978 34.34 -16.77 -7.75
N PRO A 979 34.14 -17.75 -6.85
CA PRO A 979 33.16 -18.81 -7.08
C PRO A 979 31.73 -18.29 -6.99
N MET A 980 30.77 -19.15 -7.35
CA MET A 980 29.35 -18.91 -7.06
C MET A 980 29.12 -18.75 -5.55
N PRO A 981 28.23 -17.82 -5.12
CA PRO A 981 27.89 -17.68 -3.71
C PRO A 981 27.16 -18.93 -3.18
N GLU A 982 27.13 -19.12 -1.87
CA GLU A 982 26.37 -20.22 -1.25
C GLU A 982 24.86 -20.01 -1.42
N ILE A 983 24.37 -18.80 -1.14
CA ILE A 983 22.98 -18.40 -1.33
C ILE A 983 22.80 -17.94 -2.79
N GLN A 984 22.07 -18.75 -3.56
CA GLN A 984 21.91 -18.60 -5.01
C GLN A 984 20.47 -18.57 -5.46
#